data_AF-A0A1X9NLU6-F1
#
_entry.id   AF-A0A1X9NLU6-F1
#
_cell.length_a   1.000
_cell.length_b   1.000
_cell.length_c   1.000
_cell.angle_alpha   90.00
_cell.angle_beta   90.00
_cell.angle_gamma   90.00
#
_symmetry.space_group_name_H-M   'P 1'
#
loop_
_entity.id
_entity.type
_entity.pdbx_description
1 polymer ?
#
loop_
_entity_poly.entity_id
_entity_poly.type
_entity_poly.pdbx_seq_one_letter_code
_entity_poly.pdbx_strand_id
1 'polypeptide(L)'
;MNDKPPKPAKPQPQKSYEENAQDHQGMLDAAAAVPIKNYSDYEITLETKDEYSDALFASESELDSALLDSASSQTEEKPNAQSDKAPELEAAVATIDFTGLLSQQSRDGGFSQNTNTHSGKLSIINNTLNDSPARKTIAATDASSAFQATLDKIATTIAQEEQQAIEAKNKALEPTPEPISEGGKLSTITQKLKAKGKALSKKGLAKVDQSKAGLDEYLGRTLPDRTLALEFILPTLKNKKDSEELFTEQAIEKLFYSKGKPLATILTRAEQELAKLAKTPLANNKRLALLNAYLNPLSEKTKSLIAMIERKPSIYEDEKRSSMVDSSLGCLKQLITGYKQIYADLYESANVVYGPQRKTANQVAFTLFDCLHLEQLLSLALHSTIPAASLKTCSKLYHILSHYEPQQLTAECEAYSLGGTATIDTLFIRYQILASFDHLSISTSQQRLLHAYLQQHYRLVKIVPYAISSRLPSLMTGQQLLAISHDNGNAALIQHSARLEIEAAQHAPVFLLIQPLFNQIKADYVEALKLTINQRSQHSSAALAKSSMQAVLSLLSPLNLSIRLLEKGLSSPTYTLYRPIELKAYSGIEQIIRYTLYDYALQQKGPQHKGQPSKDLPVKPPASKSQWQCAMEDEETIYLQTSECKLGIPIDIGYLVELIKTVDVESDNEEDKTSTEHLLCSIVKLERISQGKILFVAKIISREFTAIELSNSDNDSTSEAIIAHKQQQSLLIRDSQAVHHSQQTTTITFPNQQKAVIAVAGLSDSSRELQIFSLL
;
A
#
# COMPACT_ATOMS: atom_id res chain seq x y z
N MET A 1 35.99 1.83 -56.20
CA MET A 1 35.62 0.64 -55.40
C MET A 1 34.44 1.06 -54.53
N ASN A 2 33.29 0.41 -54.68
CA ASN A 2 32.04 0.76 -54.00
C ASN A 2 31.24 -0.53 -53.80
N ASP A 3 31.55 -1.28 -52.74
CA ASP A 3 30.88 -2.54 -52.45
C ASP A 3 29.64 -2.31 -51.57
N LYS A 4 28.49 -2.74 -52.07
CA LYS A 4 27.24 -2.76 -51.31
C LYS A 4 27.19 -4.01 -50.42
N PRO A 5 26.62 -3.93 -49.20
CA PRO A 5 26.44 -5.10 -48.35
C PRO A 5 25.40 -6.07 -48.95
N PRO A 6 25.50 -7.38 -48.65
CA PRO A 6 24.60 -8.40 -49.19
C PRO A 6 23.20 -8.30 -48.57
N LYS A 7 22.16 -8.63 -49.36
CA LYS A 7 20.79 -8.74 -48.86
C LYS A 7 20.63 -9.91 -47.90
N PRO A 8 19.83 -9.78 -46.82
CA PRO A 8 19.51 -10.91 -45.94
C PRO A 8 18.68 -11.97 -46.67
N ALA A 9 18.91 -13.23 -46.32
CA ALA A 9 18.14 -14.36 -46.85
C ALA A 9 16.69 -14.32 -46.35
N LYS A 10 15.74 -14.76 -47.20
CA LYS A 10 14.34 -14.94 -46.77
C LYS A 10 14.24 -16.08 -45.75
N PRO A 11 13.46 -15.94 -44.66
CA PRO A 11 13.19 -17.05 -43.76
C PRO A 11 12.41 -18.16 -44.49
N GLN A 12 12.76 -19.42 -44.22
CA GLN A 12 11.93 -20.55 -44.64
C GLN A 12 10.65 -20.60 -43.79
N PRO A 13 9.51 -21.04 -44.36
CA PRO A 13 8.28 -21.20 -43.59
C PRO A 13 8.46 -22.32 -42.55
N GLN A 14 8.15 -22.02 -41.29
CA GLN A 14 8.02 -23.05 -40.26
C GLN A 14 6.84 -23.96 -40.61
N LYS A 15 7.09 -25.26 -40.76
CA LYS A 15 6.03 -26.28 -40.77
C LYS A 15 5.46 -26.40 -39.36
N SER A 16 4.16 -26.66 -39.26
CA SER A 16 3.48 -26.86 -37.97
C SER A 16 3.96 -28.15 -37.30
N TYR A 17 3.89 -28.17 -35.97
CA TYR A 17 4.36 -29.25 -35.10
C TYR A 17 3.60 -30.59 -35.31
N GLU A 18 2.52 -30.57 -36.07
CA GLU A 18 1.62 -31.70 -36.31
C GLU A 18 2.06 -32.64 -37.46
N GLU A 19 2.99 -32.21 -38.33
CA GLU A 19 3.40 -33.02 -39.50
C GLU A 19 4.54 -34.03 -39.21
N ASN A 20 5.14 -34.02 -38.01
CA ASN A 20 6.32 -34.83 -37.69
C ASN A 20 5.97 -36.07 -36.84
N ALA A 21 5.58 -37.16 -37.51
CA ALA A 21 5.19 -38.43 -36.86
C ALA A 21 6.27 -39.06 -35.94
N GLN A 22 7.55 -38.75 -36.15
CA GLN A 22 8.65 -39.24 -35.28
C GLN A 22 8.70 -38.52 -33.93
N ASP A 23 8.38 -37.23 -33.87
CA ASP A 23 8.42 -36.46 -32.62
C ASP A 23 7.25 -36.84 -31.69
N HIS A 24 6.08 -37.16 -32.28
CA HIS A 24 4.93 -37.64 -31.52
C HIS A 24 5.17 -39.04 -30.90
N GLN A 25 5.93 -39.92 -31.57
CA GLN A 25 6.32 -41.20 -30.99
C GLN A 25 7.35 -41.02 -29.86
N GLY A 26 8.36 -40.16 -30.07
CA GLY A 26 9.34 -39.84 -29.03
C GLY A 26 8.73 -39.23 -27.76
N MET A 27 7.65 -38.45 -27.88
CA MET A 27 6.93 -37.91 -26.72
C MET A 27 6.13 -38.99 -25.96
N LEU A 28 5.55 -39.96 -26.65
CA LEU A 28 4.85 -41.09 -26.03
C LEU A 28 5.82 -42.02 -25.29
N ASP A 29 6.97 -42.32 -25.90
CA ASP A 29 8.01 -43.15 -25.29
C ASP A 29 8.64 -42.43 -24.07
N ALA A 30 8.79 -41.10 -24.12
CA ALA A 30 9.22 -40.28 -22.98
C ALA A 30 8.18 -40.24 -21.85
N ALA A 31 6.88 -40.18 -22.17
CA ALA A 31 5.80 -40.22 -21.19
C ALA A 31 5.72 -41.60 -20.48
N ALA A 32 5.97 -42.69 -21.20
CA ALA A 32 6.03 -44.04 -20.64
C ALA A 32 7.27 -44.29 -19.74
N ALA A 33 8.32 -43.48 -19.88
CA ALA A 33 9.55 -43.60 -19.10
C ALA A 33 9.52 -42.87 -17.74
N VAL A 34 8.46 -42.13 -17.41
CA VAL A 34 8.33 -41.43 -16.12
C VAL A 34 7.87 -42.43 -15.04
N PRO A 35 8.63 -42.62 -13.94
CA PRO A 35 8.19 -43.49 -12.85
C PRO A 35 6.99 -42.85 -12.13
N ILE A 36 5.82 -43.47 -12.25
CA ILE A 36 4.65 -43.11 -11.46
C ILE A 36 4.96 -43.40 -9.99
N LYS A 37 5.24 -42.36 -9.20
CA LYS A 37 5.24 -42.47 -7.75
C LYS A 37 3.79 -42.65 -7.29
N ASN A 38 3.51 -43.74 -6.61
CA ASN A 38 2.20 -43.97 -5.99
C ASN A 38 1.92 -42.87 -4.97
N TYR A 39 0.89 -42.05 -5.22
CA TYR A 39 0.47 -40.98 -4.31
C TYR A 39 -0.21 -41.52 -3.04
N SER A 40 -0.62 -42.80 -3.03
CA SER A 40 -1.24 -43.49 -1.88
C SER A 40 -0.42 -43.38 -0.59
N ASP A 41 0.90 -43.49 -0.70
CA ASP A 41 1.76 -43.67 0.47
C ASP A 41 1.92 -42.36 1.27
N TYR A 42 1.65 -41.21 0.63
CA TYR A 42 1.63 -39.90 1.28
C TYR A 42 0.29 -39.61 1.98
N GLU A 43 -0.82 -40.08 1.42
CA GLU A 43 -2.14 -40.00 2.05
C GLU A 43 -2.18 -40.91 3.30
N ILE A 44 -1.66 -42.14 3.19
CA ILE A 44 -1.59 -43.11 4.30
C ILE A 44 -0.65 -42.64 5.44
N THR A 45 0.41 -41.88 5.15
CA THR A 45 1.32 -41.36 6.19
C THR A 45 0.86 -40.07 6.86
N LEU A 46 -0.23 -39.45 6.37
CA LEU A 46 -0.95 -38.41 7.11
C LEU A 46 -1.99 -39.01 8.05
N GLU A 47 -2.77 -39.99 7.60
CA GLU A 47 -3.81 -40.66 8.42
C GLU A 47 -3.28 -41.42 9.64
N THR A 48 -1.98 -41.71 9.71
CA THR A 48 -1.34 -42.55 10.75
C THR A 48 -0.53 -41.77 11.79
N LYS A 49 -0.68 -40.45 11.87
CA LYS A 49 -0.06 -39.63 12.94
C LYS A 49 -1.08 -39.29 14.03
N ASP A 50 -0.82 -39.79 15.23
CA ASP A 50 -1.65 -39.54 16.43
C ASP A 50 -1.49 -38.11 17.00
N GLU A 51 -0.47 -37.35 16.60
CA GLU A 51 -0.24 -35.96 17.04
C GLU A 51 -0.02 -35.01 15.84
N TYR A 52 -0.85 -33.97 15.77
CA TYR A 52 -0.75 -32.86 14.81
C TYR A 52 -0.28 -31.59 15.53
N SER A 53 0.94 -31.13 15.22
CA SER A 53 1.55 -29.96 15.87
C SER A 53 0.90 -28.60 15.53
N ASP A 54 -0.04 -28.57 14.58
CA ASP A 54 -0.76 -27.38 14.10
C ASP A 54 -2.30 -27.54 14.22
N ALA A 55 -2.77 -28.37 15.16
CA ALA A 55 -4.20 -28.52 15.42
C ALA A 55 -4.86 -27.19 15.83
N LEU A 56 -6.10 -26.95 15.37
CA LEU A 56 -6.83 -25.69 15.60
C LEU A 56 -7.19 -25.46 17.09
N PHE A 57 -7.04 -26.50 17.92
CA PHE A 57 -7.25 -26.52 19.37
C PHE A 57 -6.08 -27.27 20.00
N ALA A 58 -5.57 -26.79 21.13
CA ALA A 58 -4.41 -27.38 21.80
C ALA A 58 -4.73 -28.67 22.57
N SER A 59 -6.02 -29.00 22.76
CA SER A 59 -6.49 -30.26 23.35
C SER A 59 -7.97 -30.53 23.02
N GLU A 60 -8.41 -31.78 23.16
CA GLU A 60 -9.84 -32.15 22.99
C GLU A 60 -10.77 -31.42 23.99
N SER A 61 -10.29 -31.05 25.18
CA SER A 61 -11.12 -30.32 26.16
C SER A 61 -11.42 -28.88 25.74
N GLU A 62 -10.55 -28.27 24.92
CA GLU A 62 -10.73 -26.93 24.37
C GLU A 62 -11.76 -26.94 23.23
N LEU A 63 -11.75 -28.00 22.41
CA LEU A 63 -12.79 -28.29 21.40
C LEU A 63 -14.16 -28.51 22.06
N ASP A 64 -14.22 -29.35 23.11
CA ASP A 64 -15.47 -29.61 23.85
C ASP A 64 -16.01 -28.35 24.54
N SER A 65 -15.14 -27.48 25.04
CA SER A 65 -15.53 -26.18 25.64
C SER A 65 -16.17 -25.25 24.60
N ALA A 66 -15.57 -25.11 23.41
CA ALA A 66 -16.13 -24.32 22.31
C ALA A 66 -17.49 -24.85 21.79
N LEU A 67 -17.70 -26.17 21.86
CA LEU A 67 -18.97 -26.82 21.53
C LEU A 67 -20.05 -26.66 22.62
N LEU A 68 -19.67 -26.35 23.87
CA LEU A 68 -20.61 -26.08 24.97
C LEU A 68 -21.08 -24.62 24.99
N ASP A 69 -20.18 -23.65 24.74
CA ASP A 69 -20.52 -22.23 24.71
C ASP A 69 -21.48 -21.87 23.56
N SER A 70 -21.43 -22.62 22.45
CA SER A 70 -22.35 -22.46 21.32
C SER A 70 -23.76 -23.01 21.57
N ALA A 71 -24.01 -23.69 22.69
CA ALA A 71 -25.29 -24.32 23.01
C ALA A 71 -26.16 -23.56 24.03
N SER A 72 -25.66 -22.48 24.65
CA SER A 72 -26.27 -21.85 25.84
C SER A 72 -27.10 -20.59 25.56
N SER A 73 -27.11 -20.06 24.34
CA SER A 73 -27.58 -18.69 24.04
C SER A 73 -28.94 -18.60 23.31
N GLN A 74 -29.96 -19.35 23.75
CA GLN A 74 -31.38 -19.03 23.43
C GLN A 74 -32.35 -19.46 24.55
N THR A 75 -32.78 -18.50 25.38
CA THR A 75 -34.06 -18.57 26.10
C THR A 75 -34.66 -17.16 26.15
N GLU A 76 -35.80 -16.95 25.50
CA GLU A 76 -36.55 -15.69 25.57
C GLU A 76 -37.51 -15.69 26.77
N GLU A 77 -37.56 -14.59 27.52
CA GLU A 77 -38.66 -14.28 28.44
C GLU A 77 -39.31 -12.93 28.09
N LYS A 78 -40.65 -12.92 28.13
CA LYS A 78 -41.54 -11.75 28.04
C LYS A 78 -42.90 -12.14 28.64
N PRO A 79 -43.76 -11.18 29.05
CA PRO A 79 -43.51 -9.76 29.30
C PRO A 79 -44.08 -9.27 30.66
N ASN A 80 -43.82 -8.01 31.03
CA ASN A 80 -44.85 -7.22 31.71
C ASN A 80 -44.74 -5.73 31.33
N ALA A 81 -45.83 -4.97 31.46
CA ALA A 81 -45.99 -3.64 30.87
C ALA A 81 -46.38 -2.57 31.90
N GLN A 82 -45.93 -1.32 31.68
CA GLN A 82 -46.64 -0.11 32.11
C GLN A 82 -46.18 1.14 31.31
N SER A 83 -47.09 2.12 31.17
CA SER A 83 -46.95 3.34 30.37
C SER A 83 -46.24 4.47 31.15
N ASP A 84 -45.51 5.40 30.52
CA ASP A 84 -45.94 6.65 29.82
C ASP A 84 -44.66 7.31 29.20
N LYS A 85 -44.65 8.26 28.24
CA LYS A 85 -45.62 8.99 27.40
C LYS A 85 -44.90 9.62 26.18
N ALA A 86 -45.63 10.29 25.27
CA ALA A 86 -45.10 11.12 24.16
C ALA A 86 -45.24 12.65 24.47
N PRO A 87 -44.75 13.63 23.65
CA PRO A 87 -44.92 13.78 22.18
C PRO A 87 -43.58 13.79 21.39
N GLU A 88 -43.45 13.40 20.11
CA GLU A 88 -44.28 13.54 18.89
C GLU A 88 -44.00 14.81 18.06
N LEU A 89 -43.32 14.64 16.90
CA LEU A 89 -43.60 15.35 15.64
C LEU A 89 -42.93 14.62 14.44
N GLU A 90 -43.56 14.65 13.27
CA GLU A 90 -43.43 13.63 12.20
C GLU A 90 -42.67 14.06 10.92
N ALA A 91 -42.21 13.05 10.15
CA ALA A 91 -42.31 12.86 8.67
C ALA A 91 -41.11 11.99 8.17
N ALA A 92 -41.23 10.68 7.93
CA ALA A 92 -41.82 10.01 6.73
C ALA A 92 -41.14 10.47 5.41
N VAL A 93 -40.63 9.66 4.47
CA VAL A 93 -41.02 8.34 3.88
C VAL A 93 -39.75 7.73 3.23
N ALA A 94 -39.48 6.42 3.08
CA ALA A 94 -39.96 5.15 3.68
C ALA A 94 -38.99 4.00 3.24
N THR A 95 -39.27 2.74 3.59
CA THR A 95 -38.41 1.54 3.32
C THR A 95 -39.17 0.45 2.56
N ILE A 96 -38.50 -0.28 1.66
CA ILE A 96 -39.05 -1.45 0.94
C ILE A 96 -38.39 -2.74 1.43
N ASP A 97 -39.22 -3.73 1.77
CA ASP A 97 -38.86 -5.08 2.21
C ASP A 97 -38.74 -6.04 1.01
N PHE A 98 -37.81 -7.01 1.08
CA PHE A 98 -37.53 -8.01 0.05
C PHE A 98 -37.62 -9.47 0.55
N THR A 99 -38.26 -9.73 1.69
CA THR A 99 -38.48 -11.08 2.24
C THR A 99 -39.70 -11.82 1.63
N GLY A 100 -39.90 -11.71 0.32
CA GLY A 100 -41.14 -12.13 -0.37
C GLY A 100 -40.99 -12.90 -1.69
N LEU A 101 -39.82 -13.47 -2.00
CA LEU A 101 -39.58 -14.22 -3.24
C LEU A 101 -38.72 -15.47 -2.99
N LEU A 102 -39.38 -16.60 -2.66
CA LEU A 102 -38.98 -17.98 -2.99
C LEU A 102 -39.94 -18.98 -2.31
N SER A 103 -41.07 -19.27 -2.93
CA SER A 103 -41.80 -20.51 -2.64
C SER A 103 -42.57 -21.02 -3.86
N GLN A 104 -42.50 -22.34 -4.06
CA GLN A 104 -43.28 -23.14 -5.04
C GLN A 104 -42.86 -22.96 -6.53
N GLN A 105 -42.86 -23.99 -7.40
CA GLN A 105 -43.50 -25.33 -7.29
C GLN A 105 -42.90 -26.37 -8.27
N SER A 106 -42.72 -27.65 -7.82
CA SER A 106 -42.92 -28.93 -8.58
C SER A 106 -42.14 -29.26 -9.89
N ARG A 107 -41.91 -30.51 -10.36
CA ARG A 107 -42.15 -31.90 -9.87
C ARG A 107 -41.39 -32.98 -10.68
N ASP A 108 -41.19 -34.15 -10.06
CA ASP A 108 -41.19 -35.56 -10.54
C ASP A 108 -40.21 -36.17 -11.59
N GLY A 109 -39.74 -37.40 -11.25
CA GLY A 109 -39.14 -38.44 -12.12
C GLY A 109 -37.63 -38.70 -11.91
N GLY A 110 -37.08 -39.92 -11.73
CA GLY A 110 -37.65 -41.27 -11.52
C GLY A 110 -36.61 -42.41 -11.82
N PHE A 111 -36.56 -43.48 -11.01
CA PHE A 111 -35.70 -44.70 -11.14
C PHE A 111 -34.15 -44.50 -11.04
N SER A 112 -33.27 -45.46 -10.70
CA SER A 112 -33.36 -46.94 -10.60
C SER A 112 -32.49 -47.56 -9.45
N GLN A 113 -32.58 -48.88 -9.27
CA GLN A 113 -31.93 -49.74 -8.25
C GLN A 113 -30.54 -50.28 -8.66
N ASN A 114 -29.71 -50.68 -7.67
CA ASN A 114 -28.95 -51.96 -7.55
C ASN A 114 -27.71 -51.80 -6.63
N THR A 115 -27.55 -52.44 -5.46
CA THR A 115 -27.38 -53.87 -5.04
C THR A 115 -25.92 -54.38 -5.03
N ASN A 116 -25.61 -55.16 -3.97
CA ASN A 116 -24.51 -56.14 -3.81
C ASN A 116 -23.09 -55.58 -3.57
N THR A 117 -22.56 -55.63 -2.35
CA THR A 117 -21.97 -56.80 -1.63
C THR A 117 -20.72 -57.41 -2.27
N HIS A 118 -19.57 -57.31 -1.59
CA HIS A 118 -18.81 -58.51 -1.21
C HIS A 118 -17.88 -58.27 -0.02
N SER A 119 -17.70 -59.33 0.76
CA SER A 119 -16.84 -59.45 1.95
C SER A 119 -15.40 -59.86 1.60
N GLY A 120 -14.41 -59.24 2.24
CA GLY A 120 -13.02 -59.71 2.27
C GLY A 120 -12.51 -59.83 3.72
N LYS A 121 -11.96 -60.99 4.11
CA LYS A 121 -11.49 -61.28 5.47
C LYS A 121 -9.99 -61.01 5.62
N LEU A 122 -9.60 -60.50 6.80
CA LEU A 122 -8.42 -60.84 7.61
C LEU A 122 -7.08 -61.15 6.90
N SER A 123 -6.04 -60.43 7.29
CA SER A 123 -5.00 -61.03 8.14
C SER A 123 -4.26 -59.97 8.97
N ILE A 124 -4.01 -60.30 10.25
CA ILE A 124 -3.09 -59.56 11.11
C ILE A 124 -1.73 -60.24 10.97
N ILE A 125 -0.69 -59.49 10.63
CA ILE A 125 0.70 -59.94 10.72
C ILE A 125 1.43 -59.01 11.68
N ASN A 126 1.59 -59.47 12.93
CA ASN A 126 2.61 -58.93 13.82
C ASN A 126 3.98 -59.25 13.22
N ASN A 127 4.88 -58.27 13.15
CA ASN A 127 6.30 -58.57 13.27
C ASN A 127 7.05 -57.45 13.99
N THR A 128 7.74 -57.87 15.04
CA THR A 128 8.63 -57.10 15.90
C THR A 128 9.84 -56.56 15.14
N LEU A 129 10.24 -55.31 15.42
CA LEU A 129 11.65 -54.88 15.34
C LEU A 129 11.89 -53.58 16.13
N ASN A 130 11.91 -53.72 17.46
CA ASN A 130 12.68 -52.82 18.30
C ASN A 130 14.16 -53.26 18.21
N ASP A 131 15.04 -52.37 17.76
CA ASP A 131 16.39 -52.21 18.33
C ASP A 131 17.15 -51.05 17.66
N SER A 132 17.51 -50.03 18.45
CA SER A 132 18.64 -49.14 18.14
C SER A 132 19.17 -48.46 19.42
N PRO A 133 20.48 -48.53 19.72
CA PRO A 133 21.01 -48.29 21.07
C PRO A 133 21.35 -46.81 21.37
N ALA A 134 20.43 -45.90 21.06
CA ALA A 134 20.69 -44.44 21.07
C ALA A 134 19.86 -43.62 22.07
N ARG A 135 19.64 -44.13 23.30
CA ARG A 135 19.16 -43.32 24.46
C ARG A 135 19.73 -43.82 25.78
N LYS A 136 20.86 -43.23 26.20
CA LYS A 136 21.32 -43.19 27.60
C LYS A 136 21.39 -41.73 28.06
N THR A 137 21.30 -41.55 29.38
CA THR A 137 21.47 -40.31 30.16
C THR A 137 20.51 -39.14 29.89
N ILE A 138 19.32 -39.21 30.50
CA ILE A 138 18.83 -38.14 31.41
C ILE A 138 18.32 -38.84 32.68
N ALA A 139 18.57 -38.27 33.85
CA ALA A 139 18.19 -38.88 35.14
C ALA A 139 16.68 -38.79 35.37
N ALA A 140 16.07 -39.90 35.82
CA ALA A 140 14.64 -40.00 36.09
C ALA A 140 14.39 -40.35 37.56
N THR A 141 14.06 -39.35 38.37
CA THR A 141 13.40 -39.47 39.67
C THR A 141 12.57 -38.20 39.90
N ASP A 142 11.36 -38.37 40.45
CA ASP A 142 10.37 -37.36 40.91
C ASP A 142 9.16 -37.11 39.98
N ALA A 143 9.34 -36.88 38.68
CA ALA A 143 8.18 -36.68 37.77
C ALA A 143 7.40 -37.99 37.51
N SER A 144 8.10 -39.12 37.36
CA SER A 144 7.48 -40.41 37.05
C SER A 144 6.67 -40.98 38.22
N SER A 145 7.13 -40.83 39.46
CA SER A 145 6.39 -41.24 40.66
C SER A 145 5.14 -40.38 40.89
N ALA A 146 5.22 -39.07 40.63
CA ALA A 146 4.06 -38.19 40.68
C ALA A 146 3.01 -38.56 39.61
N PHE A 147 3.44 -38.84 38.38
CA PHE A 147 2.56 -39.27 37.29
C PHE A 147 1.91 -40.64 37.60
N GLN A 148 2.69 -41.61 38.06
CA GLN A 148 2.16 -42.93 38.42
C GLN A 148 1.15 -42.85 39.58
N ALA A 149 1.44 -42.08 40.63
CA ALA A 149 0.49 -41.82 41.72
C ALA A 149 -0.77 -41.07 41.27
N THR A 150 -0.74 -40.37 40.13
CA THR A 150 -1.92 -39.73 39.52
C THR A 150 -2.72 -40.74 38.71
N LEU A 151 -2.06 -41.62 37.94
CA LEU A 151 -2.71 -42.75 37.25
C LEU A 151 -3.37 -43.72 38.23
N ASP A 152 -2.71 -44.05 39.34
CA ASP A 152 -3.26 -44.94 40.38
C ASP A 152 -4.50 -44.31 41.06
N LYS A 153 -4.53 -42.99 41.22
CA LYS A 153 -5.73 -42.24 41.66
C LYS A 153 -6.85 -42.30 40.63
N ILE A 154 -6.56 -42.11 39.35
CA ILE A 154 -7.57 -42.19 38.29
C ILE A 154 -8.15 -43.62 38.22
N ALA A 155 -7.29 -44.65 38.26
CA ALA A 155 -7.70 -46.05 38.25
C ALA A 155 -8.56 -46.43 39.47
N THR A 156 -8.22 -45.94 40.66
CA THR A 156 -9.03 -46.17 41.87
C THR A 156 -10.36 -45.42 41.85
N THR A 157 -10.43 -44.20 41.28
CA THR A 157 -11.70 -43.49 41.05
C THR A 157 -12.60 -44.26 40.09
N ILE A 158 -12.07 -44.73 38.94
CA ILE A 158 -12.84 -45.53 37.96
C ILE A 158 -13.37 -46.81 38.61
N ALA A 159 -12.55 -47.53 39.38
CA ALA A 159 -12.97 -48.73 40.09
C ALA A 159 -14.06 -48.44 41.15
N GLN A 160 -14.01 -47.29 41.83
CA GLN A 160 -15.06 -46.87 42.76
C GLN A 160 -16.36 -46.48 42.04
N GLU A 161 -16.28 -45.80 40.89
CA GLU A 161 -17.46 -45.50 40.07
C GLU A 161 -18.11 -46.76 39.49
N GLU A 162 -17.32 -47.74 39.03
CA GLU A 162 -17.84 -49.05 38.62
C GLU A 162 -18.50 -49.80 39.78
N GLN A 163 -17.89 -49.80 40.98
CA GLN A 163 -18.51 -50.41 42.17
C GLN A 163 -19.80 -49.70 42.57
N GLN A 164 -19.85 -48.37 42.58
CA GLN A 164 -21.07 -47.61 42.86
C GLN A 164 -22.14 -47.84 41.79
N ALA A 165 -21.77 -47.97 40.51
CA ALA A 165 -22.70 -48.32 39.43
C ALA A 165 -23.24 -49.75 39.59
N ILE A 166 -22.44 -50.71 40.05
CA ILE A 166 -22.86 -52.07 40.34
C ILE A 166 -23.77 -52.12 41.57
N GLU A 167 -23.45 -51.39 42.64
CA GLU A 167 -24.31 -51.28 43.84
C GLU A 167 -25.63 -50.59 43.53
N ALA A 168 -25.64 -49.49 42.77
CA ALA A 168 -26.87 -48.84 42.32
C ALA A 168 -27.74 -49.76 41.45
N LYS A 169 -27.12 -50.62 40.65
CA LYS A 169 -27.80 -51.61 39.80
C LYS A 169 -28.35 -52.80 40.59
N ASN A 170 -27.66 -53.22 41.64
CA ASN A 170 -28.12 -54.29 42.55
C ASN A 170 -29.20 -53.80 43.53
N LYS A 171 -29.15 -52.53 43.95
CA LYS A 171 -30.16 -51.90 44.83
C LYS A 171 -31.49 -51.59 44.11
N ALA A 172 -31.54 -51.78 42.79
CA ALA A 172 -32.75 -51.65 41.97
C ALA A 172 -33.48 -52.98 41.71
N LEU A 173 -33.11 -54.06 42.42
CA LEU A 173 -33.63 -55.42 42.25
C LEU A 173 -34.20 -55.99 43.57
N GLU A 174 -35.15 -55.28 44.19
CA GLU A 174 -36.13 -55.91 45.09
C GLU A 174 -37.31 -56.46 44.28
N PRO A 175 -37.70 -57.74 44.44
CA PRO A 175 -38.80 -58.31 43.68
C PRO A 175 -40.16 -58.01 44.33
N THR A 176 -40.93 -57.08 43.76
CA THR A 176 -42.37 -56.98 44.04
C THR A 176 -43.12 -58.03 43.20
N PRO A 177 -43.87 -58.98 43.80
CA PRO A 177 -44.51 -60.05 43.04
C PRO A 177 -45.94 -59.67 42.63
N GLU A 178 -46.13 -59.21 41.39
CA GLU A 178 -47.46 -59.10 40.78
C GLU A 178 -47.48 -59.62 39.33
N PRO A 179 -48.64 -60.11 38.84
CA PRO A 179 -48.66 -61.29 37.98
C PRO A 179 -48.49 -61.04 36.48
N ILE A 180 -48.28 -62.16 35.79
CA ILE A 180 -48.09 -62.30 34.35
C ILE A 180 -49.26 -61.68 33.57
N SER A 181 -48.92 -60.78 32.64
CA SER A 181 -49.75 -60.39 31.50
C SER A 181 -48.86 -60.35 30.26
N GLU A 182 -48.96 -61.39 29.43
CA GLU A 182 -48.08 -61.63 28.29
C GLU A 182 -48.38 -60.72 27.08
N GLY A 183 -47.45 -60.69 26.12
CA GLY A 183 -47.72 -60.26 24.73
C GLY A 183 -47.12 -58.92 24.30
N GLY A 184 -47.30 -57.83 25.07
CA GLY A 184 -47.05 -56.47 24.54
C GLY A 184 -45.62 -55.92 24.64
N LYS A 185 -44.91 -56.20 25.74
CA LYS A 185 -43.76 -55.37 26.16
C LYS A 185 -42.46 -55.58 25.36
N LEU A 186 -42.21 -56.79 24.83
CA LEU A 186 -40.98 -57.06 24.08
C LEU A 186 -40.89 -56.21 22.81
N SER A 187 -41.98 -56.07 22.04
CA SER A 187 -41.97 -55.32 20.77
C SER A 187 -41.64 -53.84 20.98
N THR A 188 -42.16 -53.22 22.05
CA THR A 188 -41.82 -51.84 22.43
C THR A 188 -40.36 -51.67 22.85
N ILE A 189 -39.75 -52.67 23.49
CA ILE A 189 -38.32 -52.64 23.83
C ILE A 189 -37.47 -52.80 22.56
N THR A 190 -37.83 -53.72 21.67
CA THR A 190 -37.13 -53.89 20.38
C THR A 190 -37.29 -52.65 19.47
N GLN A 191 -38.45 -51.99 19.48
CA GLN A 191 -38.65 -50.71 18.79
C GLN A 191 -37.81 -49.59 19.39
N LYS A 192 -37.77 -49.44 20.73
CA LYS A 192 -36.92 -48.44 21.40
C LYS A 192 -35.43 -48.69 21.15
N LEU A 193 -34.98 -49.94 21.13
CA LEU A 193 -33.60 -50.31 20.76
C LEU A 193 -33.30 -50.03 19.28
N LYS A 194 -34.21 -50.39 18.35
CA LYS A 194 -34.06 -50.03 16.91
C LYS A 194 -34.07 -48.52 16.68
N ALA A 195 -34.88 -47.76 17.43
CA ALA A 195 -34.91 -46.30 17.37
C ALA A 195 -33.61 -45.69 17.92
N LYS A 196 -33.12 -46.13 19.08
CA LYS A 196 -31.81 -45.72 19.61
C LYS A 196 -30.66 -46.09 18.68
N GLY A 197 -30.66 -47.30 18.10
CA GLY A 197 -29.67 -47.74 17.12
C GLY A 197 -29.67 -46.89 15.85
N LYS A 198 -30.85 -46.58 15.29
CA LYS A 198 -30.98 -45.62 14.17
C LYS A 198 -30.52 -44.21 14.55
N ALA A 199 -30.79 -43.74 15.76
CA ALA A 199 -30.34 -42.43 16.24
C ALA A 199 -28.81 -42.37 16.42
N LEU A 200 -28.20 -43.42 16.96
CA LEU A 200 -26.74 -43.58 17.09
C LEU A 200 -26.07 -43.66 15.72
N SER A 201 -26.61 -44.47 14.79
CA SER A 201 -26.12 -44.54 13.41
C SER A 201 -26.24 -43.19 12.69
N LYS A 202 -27.35 -42.46 12.86
CA LYS A 202 -27.52 -41.12 12.28
C LYS A 202 -26.55 -40.09 12.90
N LYS A 203 -26.28 -40.16 14.21
CA LYS A 203 -25.26 -39.32 14.87
C LYS A 203 -23.83 -39.67 14.41
N GLY A 204 -23.53 -40.96 14.23
CA GLY A 204 -22.24 -41.43 13.72
C GLY A 204 -22.00 -40.97 12.29
N LEU A 205 -22.99 -41.13 11.41
CA LEU A 205 -22.92 -40.63 10.02
C LEU A 205 -22.73 -39.11 10.00
N ALA A 206 -23.51 -38.36 10.77
CA ALA A 206 -23.36 -36.90 10.87
C ALA A 206 -21.97 -36.47 11.38
N LYS A 207 -21.35 -37.19 12.33
CA LYS A 207 -19.96 -36.94 12.74
C LYS A 207 -18.97 -37.22 11.60
N VAL A 208 -19.12 -38.32 10.87
CA VAL A 208 -18.25 -38.64 9.72
C VAL A 208 -18.41 -37.61 8.60
N ASP A 209 -19.63 -37.19 8.28
CA ASP A 209 -19.90 -36.14 7.30
C ASP A 209 -19.30 -34.79 7.73
N GLN A 210 -19.36 -34.45 9.02
CA GLN A 210 -18.75 -33.25 9.60
C GLN A 210 -17.21 -33.32 9.57
N SER A 211 -16.60 -34.45 9.95
CA SER A 211 -15.15 -34.66 9.86
C SER A 211 -14.66 -34.61 8.41
N LYS A 212 -15.43 -35.19 7.47
CA LYS A 212 -15.13 -35.10 6.04
C LYS A 212 -15.23 -33.66 5.54
N ALA A 213 -16.26 -32.92 5.91
CA ALA A 213 -16.41 -31.51 5.52
C ALA A 213 -15.22 -30.66 6.04
N GLY A 214 -14.80 -30.88 7.28
CA GLY A 214 -13.61 -30.22 7.85
C GLY A 214 -12.30 -30.61 7.14
N LEU A 215 -12.15 -31.87 6.73
CA LEU A 215 -11.00 -32.33 5.94
C LEU A 215 -11.00 -31.74 4.52
N ASP A 216 -12.15 -31.74 3.85
CA ASP A 216 -12.29 -31.16 2.51
C ASP A 216 -12.10 -29.62 2.54
N GLU A 217 -12.46 -28.93 3.64
CA GLU A 217 -12.14 -27.52 3.85
C GLU A 217 -10.64 -27.29 4.12
N TYR A 218 -10.02 -28.08 5.00
CA TYR A 218 -8.59 -28.01 5.30
C TYR A 218 -7.71 -28.27 4.07
N LEU A 219 -8.07 -29.28 3.26
CA LEU A 219 -7.44 -29.57 1.98
C LEU A 219 -7.86 -28.61 0.85
N GLY A 220 -8.63 -27.56 1.16
CA GLY A 220 -9.05 -26.55 0.19
C GLY A 220 -9.91 -27.08 -0.96
N ARG A 221 -10.48 -28.29 -0.87
CA ARG A 221 -11.35 -28.88 -1.89
C ARG A 221 -12.68 -28.14 -2.01
N THR A 222 -13.06 -27.38 -0.99
CA THR A 222 -14.21 -26.45 -1.01
C THR A 222 -13.87 -25.08 -1.59
N LEU A 223 -12.59 -24.77 -1.84
CA LEU A 223 -12.18 -23.49 -2.42
C LEU A 223 -12.48 -23.46 -3.93
N PRO A 224 -12.87 -22.29 -4.47
CA PRO A 224 -13.00 -22.10 -5.92
C PRO A 224 -11.66 -22.31 -6.66
N ASP A 225 -11.75 -22.76 -7.91
CA ASP A 225 -10.59 -22.89 -8.80
C ASP A 225 -9.97 -21.51 -9.11
N ARG A 226 -8.65 -21.39 -8.87
CA ARG A 226 -7.86 -20.17 -9.11
C ARG A 226 -7.49 -20.02 -10.59
N THR A 227 -8.42 -19.49 -11.38
CA THR A 227 -8.26 -19.27 -12.83
C THR A 227 -7.49 -17.99 -13.21
N LEU A 228 -7.45 -16.99 -12.32
CA LEU A 228 -6.73 -15.74 -12.55
C LEU A 228 -5.21 -15.94 -12.37
N ALA A 229 -4.43 -15.82 -13.44
CA ALA A 229 -2.97 -15.83 -13.37
C ALA A 229 -2.41 -14.57 -12.67
N LEU A 230 -1.30 -14.69 -11.93
CA LEU A 230 -0.69 -13.57 -11.21
C LEU A 230 0.12 -12.63 -12.12
N GLU A 231 0.74 -13.17 -13.16
CA GLU A 231 1.64 -12.43 -14.10
C GLU A 231 2.78 -11.66 -13.41
N PHE A 232 3.25 -12.13 -12.25
CA PHE A 232 4.35 -11.49 -11.56
C PHE A 232 5.67 -11.70 -12.34
N ILE A 233 6.37 -10.60 -12.63
CA ILE A 233 7.72 -10.65 -13.20
C ILE A 233 8.69 -11.08 -12.09
N LEU A 234 9.00 -12.37 -12.03
CA LEU A 234 9.91 -12.96 -11.05
C LEU A 234 11.34 -13.08 -11.63
N PRO A 235 12.40 -12.88 -10.81
CA PRO A 235 13.77 -13.04 -11.28
C PRO A 235 14.12 -14.53 -11.46
N THR A 236 14.90 -14.83 -12.51
CA THR A 236 15.38 -16.18 -12.79
C THR A 236 16.28 -16.67 -11.65
N LEU A 237 15.97 -17.84 -11.09
CA LEU A 237 16.75 -18.44 -10.01
C LEU A 237 18.07 -19.01 -10.53
N LYS A 238 19.14 -18.87 -9.75
CA LYS A 238 20.44 -19.48 -10.03
C LYS A 238 20.43 -20.99 -9.71
N ASN A 239 21.39 -21.73 -10.28
CA ASN A 239 21.56 -23.14 -9.94
C ASN A 239 22.02 -23.30 -8.48
N LYS A 240 21.54 -24.36 -7.82
CA LYS A 240 21.91 -24.70 -6.43
C LYS A 240 23.43 -24.87 -6.22
N LYS A 241 24.18 -25.24 -7.26
CA LYS A 241 25.64 -25.39 -7.21
C LYS A 241 26.39 -24.05 -7.11
N ASP A 242 25.78 -22.95 -7.51
CA ASP A 242 26.38 -21.61 -7.53
C ASP A 242 25.98 -20.77 -6.28
N SER A 243 25.48 -21.44 -5.24
CA SER A 243 24.76 -20.83 -4.11
C SER A 243 25.46 -21.08 -2.77
N GLU A 244 26.68 -20.53 -2.60
CA GLU A 244 27.53 -20.80 -1.42
C GLU A 244 27.23 -19.97 -0.16
N GLU A 245 26.37 -18.94 -0.23
CA GLU A 245 26.13 -18.05 0.92
C GLU A 245 25.03 -18.55 1.89
N LEU A 246 25.46 -18.88 3.11
CA LEU A 246 24.58 -19.22 4.24
C LEU A 246 23.95 -17.96 4.87
N PHE A 247 22.84 -17.50 4.29
CA PHE A 247 21.95 -16.54 4.97
C PHE A 247 21.37 -17.15 6.26
N THR A 248 21.50 -16.44 7.37
CA THR A 248 20.98 -16.81 8.70
C THR A 248 20.35 -15.59 9.38
N GLU A 249 19.25 -15.79 10.10
CA GLU A 249 18.51 -14.72 10.78
C GLU A 249 19.41 -13.95 11.77
N GLN A 250 20.23 -14.66 12.54
CA GLN A 250 21.21 -14.05 13.45
C GLN A 250 22.24 -13.15 12.75
N ALA A 251 22.58 -13.41 11.48
CA ALA A 251 23.47 -12.53 10.72
C ALA A 251 22.76 -11.25 10.28
N ILE A 252 21.47 -11.34 9.95
CA ILE A 252 20.60 -10.21 9.60
C ILE A 252 20.43 -9.30 10.83
N GLU A 253 20.09 -9.87 11.99
CA GLU A 253 20.01 -9.13 13.26
C GLU A 253 21.35 -8.43 13.58
N LYS A 254 22.47 -9.15 13.50
CA LYS A 254 23.82 -8.58 13.70
C LYS A 254 24.15 -7.46 12.71
N LEU A 255 23.57 -7.44 11.51
CA LEU A 255 23.73 -6.33 10.57
C LEU A 255 23.05 -5.07 11.12
N PHE A 256 21.76 -5.12 11.44
CA PHE A 256 20.97 -3.95 11.85
C PHE A 256 21.27 -3.46 13.28
N TYR A 257 21.63 -4.35 14.20
CA TYR A 257 21.93 -4.00 15.60
C TYR A 257 23.43 -3.75 15.87
N SER A 258 24.29 -3.79 14.84
CA SER A 258 25.72 -3.49 15.02
C SER A 258 25.96 -2.00 15.32
N LYS A 259 26.38 -1.72 16.56
CA LYS A 259 26.71 -0.36 17.02
C LYS A 259 27.81 0.27 16.17
N GLY A 260 27.65 1.54 15.82
CA GLY A 260 28.67 2.36 15.15
C GLY A 260 28.74 2.26 13.62
N LYS A 261 27.97 1.40 12.96
CA LYS A 261 27.92 1.38 11.48
C LYS A 261 27.00 2.51 10.93
N PRO A 262 27.42 3.23 9.88
CA PRO A 262 26.55 4.18 9.18
C PRO A 262 25.33 3.49 8.57
N LEU A 263 24.18 4.16 8.61
CA LEU A 263 22.92 3.64 8.05
C LEU A 263 23.03 3.33 6.55
N ALA A 264 23.72 4.17 5.77
CA ALA A 264 24.01 3.91 4.36
C ALA A 264 24.66 2.54 4.14
N THR A 265 25.73 2.23 4.90
CA THR A 265 26.45 0.96 4.79
C THR A 265 25.59 -0.24 5.19
N ILE A 266 24.69 -0.08 6.17
CA ILE A 266 23.72 -1.11 6.56
C ILE A 266 22.74 -1.37 5.41
N LEU A 267 22.15 -0.32 4.84
CA LEU A 267 21.15 -0.41 3.77
C LEU A 267 21.74 -0.98 2.48
N THR A 268 22.88 -0.48 2.01
CA THR A 268 23.54 -1.00 0.80
C THR A 268 23.93 -2.47 0.94
N ARG A 269 24.35 -2.90 2.13
CA ARG A 269 24.63 -4.31 2.40
C ARG A 269 23.35 -5.15 2.44
N ALA A 270 22.30 -4.68 3.10
CA ALA A 270 21.00 -5.36 3.12
C ALA A 270 20.40 -5.48 1.70
N GLU A 271 20.54 -4.45 0.86
CA GLU A 271 20.12 -4.47 -0.54
C GLU A 271 20.86 -5.57 -1.33
N GLN A 272 22.19 -5.65 -1.18
CA GLN A 272 23.01 -6.69 -1.83
C GLN A 272 22.64 -8.09 -1.33
N GLU A 273 22.45 -8.28 -0.03
CA GLU A 273 22.07 -9.57 0.56
C GLU A 273 20.65 -9.99 0.12
N LEU A 274 19.68 -9.07 0.08
CA LEU A 274 18.33 -9.32 -0.44
C LEU A 274 18.30 -9.58 -1.95
N ALA A 275 19.08 -8.85 -2.75
CA ALA A 275 19.17 -9.04 -4.20
C ALA A 275 19.83 -10.38 -4.58
N LYS A 276 20.70 -10.92 -3.71
CA LYS A 276 21.17 -12.31 -3.78
C LYS A 276 20.07 -13.28 -3.37
N LEU A 277 19.43 -13.07 -2.21
CA LEU A 277 18.37 -13.92 -1.65
C LEU A 277 17.23 -14.16 -2.65
N ALA A 278 16.79 -13.12 -3.36
CA ALA A 278 15.74 -13.20 -4.39
C ALA A 278 16.13 -14.07 -5.61
N LYS A 279 17.42 -14.32 -5.83
CA LYS A 279 17.95 -15.17 -6.93
C LYS A 279 18.41 -16.55 -6.44
N THR A 280 18.48 -16.77 -5.12
CA THR A 280 18.89 -18.05 -4.53
C THR A 280 17.71 -19.03 -4.49
N PRO A 281 17.90 -20.29 -4.95
CA PRO A 281 16.87 -21.33 -4.86
C PRO A 281 16.73 -21.86 -3.42
N LEU A 282 15.78 -21.29 -2.67
CA LEU A 282 15.44 -21.67 -1.30
C LEU A 282 14.02 -22.23 -1.21
N ALA A 283 13.76 -23.07 -0.21
CA ALA A 283 12.41 -23.49 0.14
C ALA A 283 11.64 -22.33 0.80
N ASN A 284 10.33 -22.26 0.57
CA ASN A 284 9.51 -21.09 0.95
C ASN A 284 9.52 -20.78 2.45
N ASN A 285 9.46 -21.79 3.32
CA ASN A 285 9.55 -21.56 4.78
C ASN A 285 10.87 -20.88 5.18
N LYS A 286 12.00 -21.29 4.57
CA LYS A 286 13.31 -20.66 4.82
C LYS A 286 13.42 -19.28 4.20
N ARG A 287 12.86 -19.06 3.01
CA ARG A 287 12.82 -17.73 2.37
C ARG A 287 11.96 -16.77 3.20
N LEU A 288 10.79 -17.22 3.67
CA LEU A 288 9.86 -16.45 4.50
C LEU A 288 10.50 -15.99 5.81
N ALA A 289 11.14 -16.92 6.55
CA ALA A 289 11.84 -16.59 7.79
C ALA A 289 12.93 -15.52 7.60
N LEU A 290 13.75 -15.66 6.54
CA LEU A 290 14.78 -14.68 6.21
C LEU A 290 14.19 -13.31 5.80
N LEU A 291 13.12 -13.28 5.00
CA LEU A 291 12.45 -12.02 4.63
C LEU A 291 11.82 -11.33 5.85
N ASN A 292 11.19 -12.08 6.74
CA ASN A 292 10.61 -11.56 7.98
C ASN A 292 11.68 -10.96 8.92
N ALA A 293 12.86 -11.59 9.01
CA ALA A 293 14.00 -11.04 9.75
C ALA A 293 14.53 -9.71 9.19
N TYR A 294 14.38 -9.48 7.88
CA TYR A 294 14.67 -8.17 7.26
C TYR A 294 13.53 -7.15 7.42
N LEU A 295 12.27 -7.59 7.40
CA LEU A 295 11.08 -6.75 7.28
C LEU A 295 11.00 -5.69 8.40
N ASN A 296 10.94 -6.11 9.66
CA ASN A 296 10.76 -5.20 10.78
C ASN A 296 11.88 -4.13 10.86
N PRO A 297 13.19 -4.49 10.95
CA PRO A 297 14.24 -3.46 11.06
C PRO A 297 14.32 -2.55 9.83
N LEU A 298 14.08 -3.06 8.60
CA LEU A 298 14.00 -2.19 7.42
C LEU A 298 12.79 -1.26 7.45
N SER A 299 11.65 -1.69 7.97
CA SER A 299 10.47 -0.83 8.12
C SER A 299 10.75 0.37 9.03
N GLU A 300 11.41 0.13 10.19
CA GLU A 300 11.81 1.19 11.11
C GLU A 300 12.82 2.17 10.49
N LYS A 301 13.84 1.64 9.79
CA LYS A 301 14.85 2.50 9.14
C LYS A 301 14.24 3.32 8.00
N THR A 302 13.34 2.73 7.21
CA THR A 302 12.62 3.45 6.15
C THR A 302 11.72 4.54 6.72
N LYS A 303 10.93 4.26 7.77
CA LYS A 303 10.14 5.28 8.47
C LYS A 303 11.00 6.41 9.05
N SER A 304 12.15 6.06 9.63
CA SER A 304 13.11 7.03 10.15
C SER A 304 13.69 7.91 9.05
N LEU A 305 13.96 7.33 7.87
CA LEU A 305 14.42 8.04 6.68
C LEU A 305 13.34 8.98 6.13
N ILE A 306 12.09 8.52 5.99
CA ILE A 306 10.93 9.36 5.62
C ILE A 306 10.80 10.54 6.58
N ALA A 307 10.77 10.30 7.89
CA ALA A 307 10.65 11.36 8.89
C ALA A 307 11.85 12.33 8.90
N MET A 308 13.05 11.88 8.51
CA MET A 308 14.22 12.75 8.31
C MET A 308 14.05 13.64 7.08
N ILE A 309 13.53 13.08 5.98
CA ILE A 309 13.27 13.78 4.71
C ILE A 309 12.16 14.82 4.89
N GLU A 310 11.02 14.46 5.51
CA GLU A 310 9.93 15.38 5.89
C GLU A 310 10.40 16.59 6.70
N ARG A 311 11.36 16.38 7.62
CA ARG A 311 11.89 17.45 8.48
C ARG A 311 12.85 18.39 7.75
N LYS A 312 13.51 17.92 6.70
CA LYS A 312 14.50 18.68 5.93
C LYS A 312 14.40 18.32 4.43
N PRO A 313 13.42 18.88 3.71
CA PRO A 313 13.18 18.59 2.29
C PRO A 313 14.44 18.78 1.44
N SER A 314 15.18 19.86 1.71
CA SER A 314 16.33 20.31 0.92
C SER A 314 17.66 20.19 1.68
N ILE A 315 18.35 19.05 1.57
CA ILE A 315 19.81 18.97 1.80
C ILE A 315 20.38 18.05 0.72
N TYR A 316 21.06 18.65 -0.27
CA TYR A 316 21.58 17.95 -1.45
C TYR A 316 23.09 18.02 -1.64
N GLU A 317 23.83 18.26 -0.54
CA GLU A 317 25.29 18.08 -0.49
C GLU A 317 25.70 16.70 0.07
N ASP A 318 24.75 15.89 0.55
CA ASP A 318 25.06 14.59 1.17
C ASP A 318 24.82 13.42 0.20
N GLU A 319 25.88 13.01 -0.51
CA GLU A 319 25.90 11.78 -1.32
C GLU A 319 25.45 10.55 -0.51
N LYS A 320 25.68 10.53 0.81
CA LYS A 320 25.25 9.44 1.69
C LYS A 320 23.74 9.43 1.86
N ARG A 321 23.06 10.59 1.81
CA ARG A 321 21.59 10.69 1.83
C ARG A 321 21.00 10.10 0.55
N SER A 322 21.56 10.41 -0.62
CA SER A 322 21.16 9.76 -1.89
C SER A 322 21.36 8.26 -1.82
N SER A 323 22.57 7.80 -1.42
CA SER A 323 22.88 6.38 -1.28
C SER A 323 21.97 5.64 -0.27
N MET A 324 21.60 6.27 0.86
CA MET A 324 20.61 5.70 1.79
C MET A 324 19.24 5.54 1.13
N VAL A 325 18.80 6.55 0.38
CA VAL A 325 17.52 6.54 -0.34
C VAL A 325 17.47 5.45 -1.39
N ASP A 326 18.48 5.41 -2.27
CA ASP A 326 18.57 4.44 -3.36
C ASP A 326 18.60 3.02 -2.80
N SER A 327 19.42 2.77 -1.78
CA SER A 327 19.47 1.46 -1.12
C SER A 327 18.21 1.09 -0.32
N SER A 328 17.48 2.05 0.24
CA SER A 328 16.18 1.79 0.88
C SER A 328 15.10 1.38 -0.14
N LEU A 329 14.98 2.09 -1.26
CA LEU A 329 14.09 1.71 -2.36
C LEU A 329 14.51 0.34 -2.94
N GLY A 330 15.81 0.12 -3.10
CA GLY A 330 16.39 -1.18 -3.49
C GLY A 330 15.97 -2.30 -2.54
N CYS A 331 16.13 -2.12 -1.22
CA CYS A 331 15.70 -3.08 -0.21
C CYS A 331 14.21 -3.41 -0.30
N LEU A 332 13.33 -2.39 -0.35
CA LEU A 332 11.88 -2.61 -0.46
C LEU A 332 11.51 -3.36 -1.74
N LYS A 333 12.10 -2.99 -2.88
CA LYS A 333 11.88 -3.68 -4.15
C LYS A 333 12.28 -5.16 -4.07
N GLN A 334 13.39 -5.50 -3.41
CA GLN A 334 13.80 -6.90 -3.23
C GLN A 334 12.91 -7.65 -2.22
N LEU A 335 12.46 -7.01 -1.14
CA LEU A 335 11.48 -7.60 -0.21
C LEU A 335 10.16 -7.93 -0.94
N ILE A 336 9.59 -6.95 -1.65
CA ILE A 336 8.38 -7.12 -2.47
C ILE A 336 8.57 -8.24 -3.49
N THR A 337 9.76 -8.33 -4.12
CA THR A 337 10.07 -9.41 -5.06
C THR A 337 10.13 -10.78 -4.37
N GLY A 338 10.76 -10.88 -3.20
CA GLY A 338 10.85 -12.12 -2.42
C GLY A 338 9.50 -12.63 -1.92
N TYR A 339 8.64 -11.74 -1.42
CA TYR A 339 7.28 -12.11 -1.03
C TYR A 339 6.39 -12.45 -2.24
N LYS A 340 6.57 -11.79 -3.41
CA LYS A 340 5.89 -12.18 -4.65
C LYS A 340 6.24 -13.60 -5.10
N GLN A 341 7.49 -14.03 -4.96
CA GLN A 341 7.88 -15.41 -5.26
C GLN A 341 7.14 -16.40 -4.36
N ILE A 342 7.13 -16.18 -3.05
CA ILE A 342 6.44 -17.06 -2.09
C ILE A 342 4.93 -17.08 -2.39
N TYR A 343 4.31 -15.92 -2.63
CA TYR A 343 2.89 -15.86 -2.92
C TYR A 343 2.53 -16.58 -4.23
N ALA A 344 3.34 -16.43 -5.28
CA ALA A 344 3.14 -17.12 -6.55
C ALA A 344 3.23 -18.64 -6.39
N ASP A 345 4.32 -19.14 -5.78
CA ASP A 345 4.51 -20.56 -5.52
C ASP A 345 3.35 -21.19 -4.70
N LEU A 346 2.76 -20.44 -3.78
CA LEU A 346 1.60 -20.88 -2.99
C LEU A 346 0.30 -20.81 -3.81
N TYR A 347 -0.01 -19.66 -4.40
CA TYR A 347 -1.25 -19.40 -5.12
C TYR A 347 -1.41 -20.28 -6.36
N GLU A 348 -0.35 -20.49 -7.13
CA GLU A 348 -0.34 -21.31 -8.35
C GLU A 348 -0.30 -22.82 -8.05
N SER A 349 -0.16 -23.21 -6.77
CA SER A 349 -0.28 -24.61 -6.35
C SER A 349 -1.73 -25.09 -6.37
N ALA A 350 -1.93 -26.41 -6.53
CA ALA A 350 -3.26 -27.03 -6.50
C ALA A 350 -3.95 -26.83 -5.14
N ASN A 351 -5.28 -26.81 -5.10
CA ASN A 351 -6.07 -26.59 -3.87
C ASN A 351 -5.63 -27.46 -2.68
N VAL A 352 -5.30 -28.73 -2.92
CA VAL A 352 -4.82 -29.69 -1.90
C VAL A 352 -3.50 -29.26 -1.24
N VAL A 353 -2.66 -28.49 -1.94
CA VAL A 353 -1.39 -27.93 -1.44
C VAL A 353 -1.61 -26.54 -0.84
N TYR A 354 -2.48 -25.73 -1.45
CA TYR A 354 -2.80 -24.38 -1.01
C TYR A 354 -3.60 -24.36 0.30
N GLY A 355 -4.62 -25.21 0.46
CA GLY A 355 -5.53 -25.23 1.62
C GLY A 355 -4.80 -25.26 2.98
N PRO A 356 -3.91 -26.24 3.22
CA PRO A 356 -3.09 -26.29 4.44
C PRO A 356 -2.18 -25.08 4.64
N GLN A 357 -1.81 -24.38 3.57
CA GLN A 357 -0.92 -23.22 3.58
C GLN A 357 -1.66 -21.88 3.43
N ARG A 358 -3.00 -21.89 3.39
CA ARG A 358 -3.88 -20.74 3.12
C ARG A 358 -3.63 -19.57 4.08
N LYS A 359 -3.50 -19.86 5.38
CA LYS A 359 -3.16 -18.87 6.42
C LYS A 359 -1.82 -18.18 6.12
N THR A 360 -0.80 -18.95 5.72
CA THR A 360 0.52 -18.43 5.34
C THR A 360 0.45 -17.59 4.05
N ALA A 361 -0.28 -18.05 3.04
CA ALA A 361 -0.47 -17.30 1.80
C ALA A 361 -1.17 -15.95 2.04
N ASN A 362 -2.20 -15.93 2.90
CA ASN A 362 -2.94 -14.73 3.25
C ASN A 362 -2.09 -13.75 4.07
N GLN A 363 -1.27 -14.25 5.01
CA GLN A 363 -0.28 -13.42 5.72
C GLN A 363 0.75 -12.82 4.77
N VAL A 364 1.27 -13.59 3.81
CA VAL A 364 2.21 -13.10 2.78
C VAL A 364 1.55 -12.05 1.89
N ALA A 365 0.27 -12.21 1.54
CA ALA A 365 -0.49 -11.21 0.78
C ALA A 365 -0.64 -9.89 1.55
N PHE A 366 -0.99 -9.96 2.85
CA PHE A 366 -1.04 -8.77 3.70
C PHE A 366 0.33 -8.07 3.78
N THR A 367 1.39 -8.83 4.03
CA THR A 367 2.77 -8.29 4.07
C THR A 367 3.17 -7.65 2.74
N LEU A 368 2.72 -8.17 1.59
CA LEU A 368 2.92 -7.54 0.28
C LEU A 368 2.25 -6.16 0.19
N PHE A 369 1.00 -6.00 0.63
CA PHE A 369 0.35 -4.68 0.69
C PHE A 369 1.08 -3.70 1.59
N ASP A 370 1.54 -4.16 2.76
CA ASP A 370 2.24 -3.33 3.73
C ASP A 370 3.62 -2.87 3.19
N CYS A 371 4.34 -3.74 2.50
CA CYS A 371 5.59 -3.40 1.81
C CYS A 371 5.37 -2.44 0.63
N LEU A 372 4.31 -2.67 -0.17
CA LEU A 372 3.92 -1.77 -1.27
C LEU A 372 3.54 -0.38 -0.75
N HIS A 373 2.77 -0.30 0.33
CA HIS A 373 2.42 0.99 0.94
C HIS A 373 3.65 1.70 1.49
N LEU A 374 4.60 0.99 2.12
CA LEU A 374 5.86 1.58 2.57
C LEU A 374 6.75 2.06 1.40
N GLU A 375 6.81 1.34 0.27
CA GLU A 375 7.47 1.79 -0.95
C GLU A 375 6.85 3.09 -1.46
N GLN A 376 5.52 3.16 -1.52
CA GLN A 376 4.81 4.38 -1.88
C GLN A 376 5.13 5.54 -0.93
N LEU A 377 5.05 5.35 0.40
CA LEU A 377 5.36 6.43 1.36
C LEU A 377 6.79 6.96 1.20
N LEU A 378 7.76 6.08 0.90
CA LEU A 378 9.12 6.50 0.59
C LEU A 378 9.20 7.26 -0.75
N SER A 379 8.55 6.78 -1.82
CA SER A 379 8.51 7.47 -3.11
C SER A 379 7.83 8.85 -3.02
N LEU A 380 6.76 8.98 -2.23
CA LEU A 380 6.12 10.27 -1.95
C LEU A 380 7.12 11.24 -1.29
N ALA A 381 7.83 10.81 -0.24
CA ALA A 381 8.85 11.61 0.46
C ALA A 381 9.99 12.08 -0.45
N LEU A 382 10.23 11.35 -1.53
CA LEU A 382 11.27 11.64 -2.51
C LEU A 382 10.75 12.41 -3.72
N HIS A 383 9.45 12.67 -3.83
CA HIS A 383 8.83 13.14 -5.08
C HIS A 383 9.23 12.28 -6.29
N SER A 384 9.31 10.96 -6.11
CA SER A 384 9.44 10.03 -7.23
C SER A 384 8.08 9.47 -7.63
N THR A 385 7.97 9.03 -8.88
CA THR A 385 6.79 8.33 -9.37
C THR A 385 6.74 6.91 -8.82
N ILE A 386 5.54 6.44 -8.46
CA ILE A 386 5.34 5.06 -8.01
C ILE A 386 5.59 4.12 -9.20
N PRO A 387 6.37 3.03 -9.05
CA PRO A 387 6.60 2.12 -10.16
C PRO A 387 5.29 1.50 -10.68
N ALA A 388 5.05 1.57 -11.99
CA ALA A 388 3.89 0.96 -12.64
C ALA A 388 3.73 -0.55 -12.35
N ALA A 389 4.86 -1.25 -12.14
CA ALA A 389 4.85 -2.65 -11.72
C ALA A 389 4.31 -2.86 -10.30
N SER A 390 4.55 -1.91 -9.38
CA SER A 390 4.01 -1.94 -8.02
C SER A 390 2.51 -1.63 -8.02
N LEU A 391 2.08 -0.66 -8.84
CA LEU A 391 0.65 -0.38 -9.11
C LEU A 391 -0.09 -1.62 -9.65
N LYS A 392 0.43 -2.26 -10.72
CA LYS A 392 -0.15 -3.52 -11.24
C LYS A 392 -0.20 -4.60 -10.16
N THR A 393 0.87 -4.77 -9.37
CA THR A 393 0.91 -5.78 -8.31
C THR A 393 -0.17 -5.56 -7.25
N CYS A 394 -0.30 -4.32 -6.76
CA CYS A 394 -1.30 -3.94 -5.75
C CYS A 394 -2.72 -4.20 -6.26
N SER A 395 -3.03 -3.75 -7.49
CA SER A 395 -4.34 -3.93 -8.12
C SER A 395 -4.67 -5.40 -8.42
N LYS A 396 -3.72 -6.18 -8.96
CA LYS A 396 -3.90 -7.61 -9.27
C LYS A 396 -4.08 -8.45 -8.01
N LEU A 397 -3.25 -8.22 -6.99
CA LEU A 397 -3.35 -8.92 -5.71
C LEU A 397 -4.68 -8.64 -5.00
N TYR A 398 -5.12 -7.38 -4.99
CA TYR A 398 -6.41 -7.01 -4.39
C TYR A 398 -7.57 -7.69 -5.13
N HIS A 399 -7.53 -7.68 -6.47
CA HIS A 399 -8.56 -8.31 -7.29
C HIS A 399 -8.66 -9.81 -7.04
N ILE A 400 -7.53 -10.50 -6.98
CA ILE A 400 -7.44 -11.94 -6.67
C ILE A 400 -8.03 -12.26 -5.29
N LEU A 401 -7.64 -11.51 -4.24
CA LEU A 401 -8.21 -11.70 -2.91
C LEU A 401 -9.71 -11.41 -2.88
N SER A 402 -10.18 -10.39 -3.60
CA SER A 402 -11.61 -10.07 -3.67
C SER A 402 -12.46 -11.17 -4.33
N HIS A 403 -11.86 -12.00 -5.17
CA HIS A 403 -12.54 -13.08 -5.88
C HIS A 403 -12.49 -14.42 -5.13
N TYR A 404 -11.36 -14.77 -4.50
CA TYR A 404 -11.16 -16.10 -3.89
C TYR A 404 -11.07 -16.08 -2.36
N GLU A 405 -10.67 -14.96 -1.74
CA GLU A 405 -10.39 -14.83 -0.31
C GLU A 405 -11.02 -13.56 0.32
N PRO A 406 -12.31 -13.24 0.04
CA PRO A 406 -12.88 -11.93 0.40
C PRO A 406 -12.91 -11.67 1.91
N GLN A 407 -12.93 -12.71 2.75
CA GLN A 407 -12.85 -12.59 4.21
C GLN A 407 -11.53 -11.97 4.70
N GLN A 408 -10.45 -12.12 3.93
CA GLN A 408 -9.13 -11.60 4.27
C GLN A 408 -9.02 -10.09 4.02
N LEU A 409 -9.90 -9.53 3.18
CA LEU A 409 -9.88 -8.09 2.86
C LEU A 409 -10.14 -7.22 4.10
N THR A 410 -11.02 -7.71 4.97
CA THR A 410 -11.45 -7.06 6.22
C THR A 410 -10.77 -7.60 7.47
N ALA A 411 -9.86 -8.59 7.35
CA ALA A 411 -9.12 -9.11 8.48
C ALA A 411 -8.12 -8.06 9.01
N GLU A 412 -8.09 -7.84 10.32
CA GLU A 412 -7.11 -6.97 10.95
C GLU A 412 -5.78 -7.70 11.14
N CYS A 413 -4.68 -7.07 10.72
CA CYS A 413 -3.31 -7.54 10.91
C CYS A 413 -2.40 -6.36 11.28
N GLU A 414 -1.24 -6.62 11.89
CA GLU A 414 -0.27 -5.58 12.23
C GLU A 414 0.41 -5.03 10.96
N ALA A 415 0.15 -3.75 10.64
CA ALA A 415 0.78 -3.05 9.52
C ALA A 415 2.04 -2.32 9.99
N TYR A 416 3.22 -2.78 9.56
CA TYR A 416 4.49 -2.09 9.84
C TYR A 416 4.54 -0.73 9.17
N SER A 417 3.90 -0.51 8.01
CA SER A 417 3.83 0.81 7.37
C SER A 417 3.07 1.84 8.20
N LEU A 418 1.98 1.45 8.86
CA LEU A 418 1.12 2.35 9.64
C LEU A 418 1.52 2.42 11.13
N GLY A 419 2.15 1.38 11.67
CA GLY A 419 2.50 1.31 13.10
C GLY A 419 1.31 1.01 14.00
N GLY A 420 0.41 0.13 13.55
CA GLY A 420 -0.81 -0.28 14.24
C GLY A 420 -1.55 -1.34 13.42
N THR A 421 -2.76 -1.74 13.82
CA THR A 421 -3.58 -2.68 13.03
C THR A 421 -4.15 -2.01 11.78
N ALA A 422 -4.29 -2.78 10.71
CA ALA A 422 -4.94 -2.37 9.47
C ALA A 422 -5.57 -3.57 8.77
N THR A 423 -6.49 -3.28 7.84
CA THR A 423 -7.04 -4.26 6.90
C THR A 423 -6.45 -4.08 5.52
N ILE A 424 -6.55 -5.10 4.65
CA ILE A 424 -6.12 -4.99 3.25
C ILE A 424 -6.93 -3.92 2.52
N ASP A 425 -8.24 -3.81 2.78
CA ASP A 425 -9.07 -2.71 2.27
C ASP A 425 -8.53 -1.33 2.66
N THR A 426 -8.08 -1.17 3.91
CA THR A 426 -7.51 0.08 4.40
C THR A 426 -6.21 0.42 3.67
N LEU A 427 -5.30 -0.55 3.50
CA LEU A 427 -4.04 -0.37 2.79
C LEU A 427 -4.28 -0.09 1.29
N PHE A 428 -5.22 -0.78 0.66
CA PHE A 428 -5.58 -0.60 -0.74
C PHE A 428 -6.20 0.78 -1.02
N ILE A 429 -7.17 1.21 -0.20
CA ILE A 429 -7.77 2.56 -0.29
C ILE A 429 -6.68 3.64 -0.16
N ARG A 430 -5.81 3.53 0.85
CA ARG A 430 -4.66 4.43 1.04
C ARG A 430 -3.77 4.48 -0.20
N TYR A 431 -3.40 3.31 -0.71
CA TYR A 431 -2.50 3.17 -1.85
C TYR A 431 -3.07 3.82 -3.11
N GLN A 432 -4.32 3.53 -3.45
CA GLN A 432 -4.95 4.03 -4.67
C GLN A 432 -5.25 5.53 -4.62
N ILE A 433 -5.65 6.07 -3.46
CA ILE A 433 -5.85 7.52 -3.29
C ILE A 433 -4.53 8.28 -3.44
N LEU A 434 -3.47 7.84 -2.74
CA LEU A 434 -2.15 8.47 -2.83
C LEU A 434 -1.53 8.34 -4.23
N ALA A 435 -1.84 7.28 -4.97
CA ALA A 435 -1.43 7.12 -6.37
C ALA A 435 -2.26 7.95 -7.37
N SER A 436 -3.40 8.49 -6.96
CA SER A 436 -4.29 9.28 -7.83
C SER A 436 -4.06 10.78 -7.73
N PHE A 437 -3.59 11.30 -6.60
CA PHE A 437 -3.28 12.72 -6.44
C PHE A 437 -1.90 13.09 -7.01
N ASP A 438 -1.73 14.32 -7.52
CA ASP A 438 -0.43 14.80 -8.03
C ASP A 438 0.48 15.21 -6.86
N HIS A 439 1.00 14.22 -6.12
CA HIS A 439 1.86 14.43 -4.94
C HIS A 439 3.17 15.16 -5.27
N LEU A 440 3.57 15.17 -6.54
CA LEU A 440 4.71 15.91 -7.07
C LEU A 440 4.49 17.43 -7.01
N SER A 441 3.28 17.89 -6.67
CA SER A 441 2.92 19.30 -6.42
C SER A 441 2.74 19.65 -4.93
N ILE A 442 3.08 18.74 -4.00
CA ILE A 442 2.99 18.95 -2.55
C ILE A 442 4.39 18.89 -1.92
N SER A 443 4.83 19.96 -1.26
CA SER A 443 6.12 20.02 -0.56
C SER A 443 6.31 18.85 0.41
N THR A 444 7.53 18.31 0.47
CA THR A 444 7.87 17.21 1.38
C THR A 444 7.60 17.56 2.85
N SER A 445 7.72 18.84 3.22
CA SER A 445 7.42 19.33 4.58
C SER A 445 5.95 19.16 4.98
N GLN A 446 5.04 19.12 4.00
CA GLN A 446 3.59 19.05 4.21
C GLN A 446 3.07 17.61 4.24
N GLN A 447 3.89 16.61 3.92
CA GLN A 447 3.43 15.22 3.79
C GLN A 447 2.89 14.64 5.10
N ARG A 448 3.49 15.00 6.24
CA ARG A 448 2.93 14.61 7.54
C ARG A 448 1.52 15.17 7.78
N LEU A 449 1.26 16.39 7.30
CA LEU A 449 -0.06 17.02 7.36
C LEU A 449 -1.03 16.36 6.38
N LEU A 450 -0.58 16.07 5.15
CA LEU A 450 -1.33 15.28 4.16
C LEU A 450 -1.75 13.91 4.72
N HIS A 451 -0.82 13.16 5.29
CA HIS A 451 -1.08 11.84 5.85
C HIS A 451 -2.03 11.90 7.05
N ALA A 452 -1.86 12.86 7.97
CA ALA A 452 -2.77 13.06 9.09
C ALA A 452 -4.19 13.45 8.63
N TYR A 453 -4.28 14.34 7.64
CA TYR A 453 -5.54 14.79 7.06
C TYR A 453 -6.28 13.67 6.32
N LEU A 454 -5.61 12.96 5.41
CA LEU A 454 -6.20 11.82 4.73
C LEU A 454 -6.56 10.69 5.71
N GLN A 455 -5.78 10.45 6.75
CA GLN A 455 -6.09 9.46 7.79
C GLN A 455 -7.43 9.74 8.51
N GLN A 456 -7.78 11.01 8.73
CA GLN A 456 -9.08 11.40 9.29
C GLN A 456 -10.26 11.10 8.33
N HIS A 457 -9.98 11.11 7.03
CA HIS A 457 -10.98 11.15 5.97
C HIS A 457 -11.06 9.89 5.08
N TYR A 458 -10.15 8.92 5.17
CA TYR A 458 -10.20 7.68 4.38
C TYR A 458 -11.53 6.91 4.55
N ARG A 459 -12.17 7.00 5.72
CA ARG A 459 -13.50 6.44 6.00
C ARG A 459 -14.64 6.98 5.10
N LEU A 460 -14.40 8.07 4.38
CA LEU A 460 -15.33 8.65 3.39
C LEU A 460 -15.29 7.91 2.05
N VAL A 461 -14.24 7.12 1.80
CA VAL A 461 -14.08 6.32 0.59
C VAL A 461 -14.53 4.88 0.87
N LYS A 462 -15.29 4.31 -0.07
CA LYS A 462 -15.79 2.94 0.02
C LYS A 462 -15.44 2.16 -1.24
N ILE A 463 -14.98 0.93 -1.08
CA ILE A 463 -14.86 -0.02 -2.20
C ILE A 463 -16.26 -0.49 -2.57
N VAL A 464 -16.58 -0.53 -3.87
CA VAL A 464 -17.80 -1.17 -4.36
C VAL A 464 -17.55 -2.68 -4.41
N PRO A 465 -18.35 -3.51 -3.69
CA PRO A 465 -18.17 -4.97 -3.70
C PRO A 465 -18.27 -5.56 -5.10
N TYR A 466 -17.39 -6.51 -5.43
CA TYR A 466 -17.31 -7.12 -6.77
C TYR A 466 -18.65 -7.66 -7.29
N ALA A 467 -19.46 -8.26 -6.41
CA ALA A 467 -20.82 -8.75 -6.72
C ALA A 467 -21.81 -7.65 -7.18
N ILE A 468 -21.55 -6.38 -6.83
CA ILE A 468 -22.33 -5.21 -7.22
C ILE A 468 -21.69 -4.50 -8.42
N SER A 469 -20.36 -4.60 -8.59
CA SER A 469 -19.61 -3.97 -9.68
C SER A 469 -20.12 -4.35 -11.07
N SER A 470 -20.63 -5.57 -11.27
CA SER A 470 -21.26 -6.02 -12.52
C SER A 470 -22.62 -5.37 -12.81
N ARG A 471 -23.27 -4.77 -11.81
CA ARG A 471 -24.59 -4.11 -11.89
C ARG A 471 -24.51 -2.59 -11.78
N LEU A 472 -23.31 -2.02 -11.60
CA LEU A 472 -23.06 -0.58 -11.48
C LEU A 472 -23.73 0.32 -12.56
N PRO A 473 -23.82 -0.08 -13.85
CA PRO A 473 -24.41 0.77 -14.89
C PRO A 473 -25.84 1.24 -14.62
N SER A 474 -26.59 0.58 -13.73
CA SER A 474 -27.98 0.94 -13.39
C SER A 474 -28.18 1.59 -12.02
N LEU A 475 -27.17 1.60 -11.14
CA LEU A 475 -27.35 1.89 -9.70
C LEU A 475 -26.75 3.22 -9.21
N MET A 476 -25.74 3.77 -9.90
CA MET A 476 -24.91 4.88 -9.37
C MET A 476 -24.71 6.04 -10.39
N THR A 477 -25.70 6.35 -11.23
CA THR A 477 -25.64 7.51 -12.13
C THR A 477 -25.39 8.81 -11.36
N GLY A 478 -24.35 9.56 -11.75
CA GLY A 478 -24.02 10.86 -11.16
C GLY A 478 -23.05 10.83 -9.97
N GLN A 479 -22.51 9.66 -9.57
CA GLN A 479 -21.43 9.58 -8.58
C GLN A 479 -20.06 9.41 -9.27
N GLN A 480 -19.04 10.15 -8.80
CA GLN A 480 -17.66 9.93 -9.24
C GLN A 480 -17.10 8.63 -8.62
N LEU A 481 -16.76 7.69 -9.51
CA LEU A 481 -16.11 6.43 -9.18
C LEU A 481 -14.69 6.42 -9.74
N LEU A 482 -13.74 5.96 -8.94
CA LEU A 482 -12.38 5.68 -9.36
C LEU A 482 -12.31 4.20 -9.81
N ALA A 483 -12.07 3.96 -11.10
CA ALA A 483 -11.98 2.62 -11.68
C ALA A 483 -10.52 2.14 -11.73
N ILE A 484 -10.28 0.96 -11.16
CA ILE A 484 -8.97 0.35 -11.01
C ILE A 484 -8.96 -0.95 -11.82
N SER A 485 -8.21 -0.95 -12.93
CA SER A 485 -7.93 -2.16 -13.70
C SER A 485 -6.88 -3.02 -12.96
N HIS A 486 -7.04 -4.34 -13.03
CA HIS A 486 -6.12 -5.28 -12.39
C HIS A 486 -4.89 -5.61 -13.24
N ASP A 487 -4.96 -5.42 -14.56
CA ASP A 487 -3.86 -5.76 -15.49
C ASP A 487 -3.02 -4.57 -15.96
N ASN A 488 -3.55 -3.35 -15.82
CA ASN A 488 -2.86 -2.13 -16.22
C ASN A 488 -2.00 -1.58 -15.08
N GLY A 489 -0.74 -1.25 -15.35
CA GLY A 489 0.15 -0.54 -14.42
C GLY A 489 -0.09 0.98 -14.33
N ASN A 490 -1.20 1.46 -14.89
CA ASN A 490 -1.55 2.87 -14.92
C ASN A 490 -2.25 3.30 -13.62
N ALA A 491 -2.21 4.60 -13.31
CA ALA A 491 -3.04 5.17 -12.25
C ALA A 491 -4.54 4.95 -12.53
N ALA A 492 -5.33 4.92 -11.46
CA ALA A 492 -6.76 4.67 -11.55
C ALA A 492 -7.51 5.84 -12.21
N LEU A 493 -8.53 5.53 -13.00
CA LEU A 493 -9.23 6.50 -13.84
C LEU A 493 -10.58 6.91 -13.23
N ILE A 494 -10.89 8.21 -13.20
CA ILE A 494 -12.25 8.64 -12.84
C ILE A 494 -13.21 8.33 -13.97
N GLN A 495 -14.31 7.67 -13.62
CA GLN A 495 -15.43 7.46 -14.51
C GLN A 495 -16.54 8.47 -14.20
N HIS A 496 -17.00 9.15 -15.25
CA HIS A 496 -18.01 10.21 -15.16
C HIS A 496 -19.45 9.75 -15.40
N SER A 497 -19.66 8.48 -15.78
CA SER A 497 -20.93 7.90 -16.30
C SER A 497 -21.40 8.58 -17.63
N ALA A 498 -22.01 7.92 -18.61
CA ALA A 498 -23.05 6.91 -18.53
C ALA A 498 -22.85 5.67 -19.44
N ARG A 499 -21.66 5.47 -20.02
CA ARG A 499 -21.27 4.20 -20.64
C ARG A 499 -20.04 3.63 -19.95
N LEU A 500 -20.31 2.70 -19.04
CA LEU A 500 -19.37 1.64 -18.72
C LEU A 500 -19.28 0.73 -19.95
N GLU A 501 -18.48 1.13 -20.94
CA GLU A 501 -17.95 0.20 -21.93
C GLU A 501 -16.92 -0.67 -21.19
N ILE A 502 -17.48 -1.63 -20.43
CA ILE A 502 -16.79 -2.87 -20.10
C ILE A 502 -16.68 -3.61 -21.44
N GLU A 503 -15.68 -3.22 -22.25
CA GLU A 503 -15.13 -4.10 -23.27
C GLU A 503 -14.93 -5.48 -22.63
N ALA A 504 -15.11 -6.56 -23.42
CA ALA A 504 -15.35 -7.92 -22.94
C ALA A 504 -14.14 -8.61 -22.26
N ALA A 505 -13.50 -7.94 -21.30
CA ALA A 505 -12.61 -8.50 -20.31
C ALA A 505 -13.39 -9.43 -19.39
N GLN A 506 -12.81 -10.60 -19.10
CA GLN A 506 -13.47 -11.67 -18.34
C GLN A 506 -13.75 -11.29 -16.88
N HIS A 507 -13.15 -10.22 -16.37
CA HIS A 507 -13.30 -9.76 -14.99
C HIS A 507 -13.49 -8.25 -14.90
N ALA A 508 -14.48 -7.80 -14.11
CA ALA A 508 -14.79 -6.39 -13.95
C ALA A 508 -13.72 -5.66 -13.09
N PRO A 509 -13.44 -4.37 -13.34
CA PRO A 509 -12.51 -3.60 -12.52
C PRO A 509 -13.04 -3.36 -11.10
N VAL A 510 -12.14 -2.98 -10.20
CA VAL A 510 -12.48 -2.59 -8.82
C VAL A 510 -12.84 -1.10 -8.82
N PHE A 511 -13.89 -0.70 -8.12
CA PHE A 511 -14.34 0.69 -8.05
C PHE A 511 -14.24 1.23 -6.63
N LEU A 512 -13.71 2.45 -6.49
CA LEU A 512 -13.80 3.23 -5.24
C LEU A 512 -14.79 4.38 -5.41
N LEU A 513 -15.75 4.49 -4.49
CA LEU A 513 -16.61 5.66 -4.37
C LEU A 513 -15.82 6.79 -3.70
N ILE A 514 -15.37 7.76 -4.50
CA ILE A 514 -14.45 8.81 -4.06
C ILE A 514 -15.11 10.20 -3.90
N GLN A 515 -16.30 10.39 -4.49
CA GLN A 515 -17.08 11.63 -4.40
C GLN A 515 -17.17 12.26 -2.98
N PRO A 516 -17.41 11.49 -1.89
CA PRO A 516 -17.53 12.09 -0.55
C PRO A 516 -16.22 12.71 -0.06
N LEU A 517 -15.08 12.07 -0.34
CA LEU A 517 -13.75 12.61 -0.02
C LEU A 517 -13.45 13.87 -0.84
N PHE A 518 -13.77 13.87 -2.14
CA PHE A 518 -13.55 15.04 -3.00
C PHE A 518 -14.39 16.24 -2.57
N ASN A 519 -15.65 16.00 -2.19
CA ASN A 519 -16.53 17.04 -1.66
C ASN A 519 -16.00 17.60 -0.33
N GLN A 520 -15.47 16.76 0.56
CA GLN A 520 -14.87 17.19 1.81
C GLN A 520 -13.62 18.06 1.57
N ILE A 521 -12.71 17.65 0.69
CA ILE A 521 -11.48 18.43 0.37
C ILE A 521 -11.84 19.80 -0.21
N LYS A 522 -12.85 19.86 -1.09
CA LYS A 522 -13.37 21.12 -1.63
C LYS A 522 -14.01 22.00 -0.56
N ALA A 523 -14.77 21.41 0.36
CA ALA A 523 -15.41 22.13 1.46
C ALA A 523 -14.37 22.71 2.44
N ASP A 524 -13.38 21.91 2.85
CA ASP A 524 -12.27 22.32 3.72
C ASP A 524 -11.44 23.44 3.06
N TYR A 525 -11.15 23.34 1.75
CA TYR A 525 -10.45 24.40 1.02
C TYR A 525 -11.24 25.73 1.03
N VAL A 526 -12.55 25.69 0.80
CA VAL A 526 -13.42 26.87 0.87
C VAL A 526 -13.54 27.41 2.30
N GLU A 527 -13.52 26.54 3.32
CA GLU A 527 -13.47 26.95 4.72
C GLU A 527 -12.17 27.69 5.03
N ALA A 528 -11.01 27.13 4.67
CA ALA A 528 -9.70 27.73 4.88
C ALA A 528 -9.58 29.13 4.23
N LEU A 529 -10.13 29.31 3.02
CA LEU A 529 -10.22 30.62 2.37
C LEU A 529 -11.11 31.60 3.17
N LYS A 530 -12.30 31.17 3.59
CA LYS A 530 -13.22 32.00 4.41
C LYS A 530 -12.60 32.37 5.76
N LEU A 531 -11.88 31.46 6.41
CA LEU A 531 -11.20 31.72 7.68
C LEU A 531 -10.05 32.71 7.50
N THR A 532 -9.31 32.61 6.40
CA THR A 532 -8.24 33.56 6.03
C THR A 532 -8.79 34.97 5.84
N ILE A 533 -9.89 35.12 5.08
CA ILE A 533 -10.56 36.40 4.85
C ILE A 533 -11.08 37.00 6.18
N ASN A 534 -11.72 36.17 7.01
CA ASN A 534 -12.26 36.57 8.31
C ASN A 534 -11.22 36.64 9.45
N GLN A 535 -9.92 36.52 9.13
CA GLN A 535 -8.79 36.54 10.07
C GLN A 535 -8.91 35.55 11.24
N ARG A 536 -9.63 34.43 11.05
CA ARG A 536 -9.77 33.36 12.05
C ARG A 536 -8.63 32.35 11.93
N SER A 537 -8.16 31.86 13.07
CA SER A 537 -6.93 31.06 13.18
C SER A 537 -7.13 29.54 13.13
N GLN A 538 -8.34 29.03 13.34
CA GLN A 538 -8.61 27.60 13.51
C GLN A 538 -9.59 27.06 12.47
N HIS A 539 -9.24 25.91 11.89
CA HIS A 539 -10.05 25.14 10.94
C HIS A 539 -10.85 24.05 11.66
N SER A 540 -12.04 23.71 11.16
CA SER A 540 -12.94 22.67 11.70
C SER A 540 -12.30 21.26 11.79
N SER A 541 -11.64 20.81 10.72
CA SER A 541 -10.94 19.52 10.64
C SER A 541 -9.80 19.42 11.67
N ALA A 542 -9.89 18.41 12.55
CA ALA A 542 -8.96 18.24 13.68
C ALA A 542 -7.49 18.05 13.27
N ALA A 543 -7.24 17.42 12.11
CA ALA A 543 -5.90 17.28 11.53
C ALA A 543 -5.29 18.63 11.10
N LEU A 544 -6.13 19.60 10.69
CA LEU A 544 -5.71 20.92 10.20
C LEU A 544 -5.69 21.98 11.30
N ALA A 545 -6.49 21.82 12.36
CA ALA A 545 -6.68 22.80 13.43
C ALA A 545 -5.41 23.23 14.19
N LYS A 546 -4.32 22.42 14.13
CA LYS A 546 -3.03 22.72 14.76
C LYS A 546 -2.02 23.40 13.84
N SER A 547 -2.31 23.52 12.55
CA SER A 547 -1.42 24.08 11.54
C SER A 547 -1.73 25.54 11.27
N SER A 548 -0.73 26.30 10.79
CA SER A 548 -0.97 27.67 10.33
C SER A 548 -1.90 27.65 9.11
N MET A 549 -2.76 28.65 8.97
CA MET A 549 -3.69 28.73 7.83
C MET A 549 -2.97 28.76 6.48
N GLN A 550 -1.75 29.27 6.44
CA GLN A 550 -0.87 29.19 5.26
C GLN A 550 -0.49 27.74 4.93
N ALA A 551 -0.05 26.94 5.91
CA ALA A 551 0.27 25.52 5.72
C ALA A 551 -0.96 24.68 5.35
N VAL A 552 -2.15 25.09 5.80
CA VAL A 552 -3.43 24.47 5.42
C VAL A 552 -3.77 24.79 3.96
N LEU A 553 -3.70 26.06 3.54
CA LEU A 553 -3.98 26.47 2.17
C LEU A 553 -2.96 25.91 1.17
N SER A 554 -1.68 25.87 1.53
CA SER A 554 -0.63 25.32 0.66
C SER A 554 -0.75 23.80 0.45
N LEU A 555 -1.43 23.09 1.36
CA LEU A 555 -1.78 21.67 1.19
C LEU A 555 -3.10 21.49 0.41
N LEU A 556 -4.15 22.21 0.80
CA LEU A 556 -5.49 22.04 0.23
C LEU A 556 -5.60 22.60 -1.20
N SER A 557 -4.79 23.59 -1.58
CA SER A 557 -4.80 24.16 -2.93
C SER A 557 -4.32 23.15 -4.00
N PRO A 558 -3.14 22.50 -3.88
CA PRO A 558 -2.73 21.42 -4.79
C PRO A 558 -3.67 20.21 -4.80
N LEU A 559 -4.27 19.85 -3.66
CA LEU A 559 -5.25 18.77 -3.59
C LEU A 559 -6.54 19.09 -4.35
N ASN A 560 -7.10 20.30 -4.16
CA ASN A 560 -8.27 20.76 -4.91
C ASN A 560 -7.96 20.91 -6.41
N LEU A 561 -6.75 21.34 -6.79
CA LEU A 561 -6.30 21.35 -8.18
C LEU A 561 -6.22 19.93 -8.75
N SER A 562 -5.59 18.99 -8.03
CA SER A 562 -5.51 17.58 -8.42
C SER A 562 -6.90 16.98 -8.65
N ILE A 563 -7.85 17.22 -7.74
CA ILE A 563 -9.24 16.81 -7.90
C ILE A 563 -9.84 17.39 -9.18
N ARG A 564 -9.69 18.70 -9.43
CA ARG A 564 -10.23 19.35 -10.65
C ARG A 564 -9.61 18.84 -11.95
N LEU A 565 -8.37 18.37 -11.93
CA LEU A 565 -7.70 17.77 -13.08
C LEU A 565 -8.23 16.35 -13.33
N LEU A 566 -8.29 15.53 -12.28
CA LEU A 566 -8.88 14.18 -12.33
C LEU A 566 -10.35 14.23 -12.79
N GLU A 567 -11.13 15.19 -12.28
CA GLU A 567 -12.54 15.41 -12.66
C GLU A 567 -12.75 15.91 -14.11
N LYS A 568 -11.67 16.25 -14.81
CA LYS A 568 -11.70 16.64 -16.23
C LYS A 568 -11.00 15.60 -17.12
N GLY A 569 -10.48 14.51 -16.55
CA GLY A 569 -9.63 13.55 -17.27
C GLY A 569 -8.32 14.17 -17.78
N LEU A 570 -7.84 15.25 -17.15
CA LEU A 570 -6.61 15.95 -17.56
C LEU A 570 -5.41 15.48 -16.73
N SER A 571 -4.29 15.22 -17.41
CA SER A 571 -2.99 14.98 -16.78
C SER A 571 -2.06 16.19 -16.94
N SER A 572 -1.16 16.36 -15.96
CA SER A 572 -0.05 17.32 -16.06
C SER A 572 0.85 16.92 -17.26
N PRO A 573 1.30 17.87 -18.11
CA PRO A 573 2.08 17.55 -19.30
C PRO A 573 3.44 16.95 -18.93
N THR A 574 3.82 15.88 -19.64
CA THR A 574 5.11 15.19 -19.47
C THR A 574 5.98 15.35 -20.70
N TYR A 575 7.21 15.85 -20.52
CA TYR A 575 8.16 16.06 -21.61
C TYR A 575 9.27 15.01 -21.60
N THR A 576 9.59 14.45 -22.77
CA THR A 576 10.63 13.43 -22.95
C THR A 576 11.97 14.01 -23.41
N LEU A 577 12.00 15.24 -23.91
CA LEU A 577 13.16 15.86 -24.53
C LEU A 577 13.44 17.23 -23.92
N TYR A 578 14.60 17.36 -23.28
CA TYR A 578 15.10 18.60 -22.69
C TYR A 578 16.39 19.02 -23.40
N ARG A 579 16.45 20.28 -23.87
CA ARG A 579 17.61 20.85 -24.56
C ARG A 579 18.49 21.62 -23.55
N PRO A 580 19.83 21.51 -23.60
CA PRO A 580 20.71 22.32 -22.75
C PRO A 580 20.41 23.82 -22.89
N ILE A 581 20.45 24.55 -21.77
CA ILE A 581 20.36 26.01 -21.75
C ILE A 581 21.40 26.58 -20.77
N GLU A 582 21.92 27.77 -21.07
CA GLU A 582 22.70 28.53 -20.10
C GLU A 582 21.77 29.18 -19.08
N LEU A 583 21.67 28.56 -17.90
CA LEU A 583 20.86 29.07 -16.81
C LEU A 583 21.64 29.04 -15.49
N LYS A 584 21.46 30.08 -14.69
CA LYS A 584 21.91 30.17 -13.29
C LYS A 584 20.66 30.37 -12.42
N ALA A 585 20.49 29.54 -11.41
CA ALA A 585 19.41 29.68 -10.44
C ALA A 585 19.92 30.19 -9.08
N TYR A 586 19.12 31.03 -8.43
CA TYR A 586 19.27 31.43 -7.02
C TYR A 586 17.97 31.10 -6.30
N SER A 587 18.03 30.37 -5.19
CA SER A 587 16.86 29.85 -4.48
C SER A 587 16.76 30.41 -3.07
N GLY A 588 15.55 30.74 -2.66
CA GLY A 588 15.25 31.41 -1.41
C GLY A 588 15.33 32.94 -1.54
N ILE A 589 14.39 33.63 -0.90
CA ILE A 589 14.19 35.08 -1.07
C ILE A 589 15.42 35.90 -0.68
N GLU A 590 16.12 35.53 0.39
CA GLU A 590 17.38 36.17 0.82
C GLU A 590 18.46 36.11 -0.28
N GLN A 591 18.59 35.00 -1.00
CA GLN A 591 19.61 34.84 -2.04
C GLN A 591 19.24 35.63 -3.30
N ILE A 592 17.96 35.70 -3.64
CA ILE A 592 17.43 36.51 -4.75
C ILE A 592 17.63 38.00 -4.45
N ILE A 593 17.31 38.46 -3.23
CA ILE A 593 17.53 39.86 -2.80
C ILE A 593 19.02 40.21 -2.89
N ARG A 594 19.90 39.38 -2.32
CA ARG A 594 21.36 39.58 -2.39
C ARG A 594 21.88 39.60 -3.83
N TYR A 595 21.35 38.76 -4.71
CA TYR A 595 21.74 38.76 -6.11
C TYR A 595 21.27 40.03 -6.82
N THR A 596 20.00 40.40 -6.66
CA THR A 596 19.39 41.58 -7.29
C THR A 596 20.13 42.87 -6.89
N LEU A 597 20.50 43.02 -5.61
CA LEU A 597 21.31 44.14 -5.12
C LEU A 597 22.74 44.14 -5.67
N TYR A 598 23.36 42.96 -5.80
CA TYR A 598 24.67 42.80 -6.45
C TYR A 598 24.63 43.20 -7.93
N ASP A 599 23.63 42.74 -8.67
CA ASP A 599 23.47 43.00 -10.10
C ASP A 599 23.23 44.48 -10.38
N TYR A 600 22.32 45.10 -9.62
CA TYR A 600 22.10 46.56 -9.65
C TYR A 600 23.41 47.35 -9.41
N ALA A 601 24.18 46.97 -8.39
CA ALA A 601 25.46 47.61 -8.07
C ALA A 601 26.54 47.38 -9.15
N LEU A 602 26.46 46.29 -9.90
CA LEU A 602 27.33 45.99 -11.05
C LEU A 602 26.95 46.84 -12.27
N GLN A 603 25.66 46.91 -12.61
CA GLN A 603 25.14 47.73 -13.71
C GLN A 603 25.52 49.21 -13.55
N GLN A 604 25.39 49.77 -12.34
CA GLN A 604 25.77 51.15 -12.01
C GLN A 604 27.28 51.45 -12.17
N LYS A 605 28.15 50.43 -12.16
CA LYS A 605 29.62 50.59 -12.21
C LYS A 605 30.23 50.23 -13.57
N GLY A 606 29.45 49.63 -14.46
CA GLY A 606 29.91 49.18 -15.78
C GLY A 606 30.78 47.92 -15.73
N PRO A 607 31.19 47.40 -16.92
CA PRO A 607 31.93 46.15 -17.03
C PRO A 607 33.33 46.25 -16.42
N GLN A 608 33.64 45.39 -15.44
CA GLN A 608 34.94 45.37 -14.79
C GLN A 608 36.00 44.63 -15.62
N HIS A 609 37.20 45.22 -15.74
CA HIS A 609 38.35 44.54 -16.33
C HIS A 609 38.96 43.52 -15.33
N LYS A 610 39.35 42.34 -15.83
CA LYS A 610 39.99 41.29 -15.03
C LYS A 610 41.20 41.83 -14.26
N GLY A 611 41.17 41.71 -12.93
CA GLY A 611 42.28 42.08 -12.04
C GLY A 611 42.07 43.35 -11.22
N GLN A 612 41.03 44.14 -11.47
CA GLN A 612 40.65 45.22 -10.54
C GLN A 612 39.99 44.62 -9.27
N PRO A 613 40.38 45.05 -8.07
CA PRO A 613 39.73 44.59 -6.84
C PRO A 613 38.35 45.24 -6.70
N SER A 614 37.32 44.41 -6.57
CA SER A 614 35.91 44.79 -6.47
C SER A 614 35.55 45.39 -5.10
N LYS A 615 36.24 46.47 -4.70
CA LYS A 615 36.25 46.98 -3.31
C LYS A 615 34.90 47.46 -2.75
N ASP A 616 33.92 47.73 -3.61
CA ASP A 616 32.62 48.31 -3.24
C ASP A 616 31.42 47.56 -3.86
N LEU A 617 31.54 46.27 -4.17
CA LEU A 617 30.39 45.45 -4.60
C LEU A 617 29.88 44.58 -3.44
N PRO A 618 28.56 44.33 -3.34
CA PRO A 618 28.02 43.33 -2.43
C PRO A 618 28.65 41.94 -2.66
N VAL A 619 28.61 41.07 -1.65
CA VAL A 619 29.08 39.68 -1.83
C VAL A 619 28.07 38.95 -2.73
N LYS A 620 28.50 38.58 -3.93
CA LYS A 620 27.68 37.79 -4.87
C LYS A 620 27.27 36.46 -4.20
N PRO A 621 25.97 36.14 -4.10
CA PRO A 621 25.51 34.87 -3.53
C PRO A 621 25.93 33.67 -4.40
N PRO A 622 25.97 32.45 -3.84
CA PRO A 622 26.25 31.24 -4.60
C PRO A 622 25.09 30.91 -5.55
N ALA A 623 25.39 30.84 -6.85
CA ALA A 623 24.46 30.33 -7.86
C ALA A 623 24.45 28.79 -7.88
N SER A 624 23.43 28.22 -8.51
CA SER A 624 23.42 26.81 -8.90
C SER A 624 24.66 26.41 -9.71
N LYS A 625 25.26 25.26 -9.43
CA LYS A 625 26.48 24.77 -10.12
C LYS A 625 26.20 23.71 -11.20
N SER A 626 24.93 23.37 -11.41
CA SER A 626 24.53 22.28 -12.29
C SER A 626 24.33 22.73 -13.74
N GLN A 627 24.31 21.77 -14.67
CA GLN A 627 23.90 22.01 -16.06
C GLN A 627 22.38 21.96 -16.16
N TRP A 628 21.79 22.96 -16.79
CA TRP A 628 20.34 23.11 -16.92
C TRP A 628 19.89 22.73 -18.32
N GLN A 629 18.71 22.13 -18.39
CA GLN A 629 18.07 21.74 -19.64
C GLN A 629 16.60 22.17 -19.58
N CYS A 630 16.04 22.66 -20.68
CA CYS A 630 14.65 23.11 -20.78
C CYS A 630 13.90 22.29 -21.84
N ALA A 631 12.66 21.91 -21.54
CA ALA A 631 11.76 21.26 -22.49
C ALA A 631 10.80 22.25 -23.16
N MET A 632 10.26 23.19 -22.38
CA MET A 632 9.33 24.22 -22.83
C MET A 632 9.38 25.42 -21.87
N GLU A 633 9.13 26.61 -22.40
CA GLU A 633 8.82 27.83 -21.68
C GLU A 633 7.58 28.45 -22.34
N ASP A 634 6.60 28.87 -21.55
CA ASP A 634 5.46 29.68 -21.97
C ASP A 634 5.37 30.97 -21.14
N GLU A 635 4.26 31.73 -21.25
CA GLU A 635 4.10 32.99 -20.50
C GLU A 635 4.03 32.80 -18.98
N GLU A 636 3.58 31.64 -18.51
CA GLU A 636 3.29 31.37 -17.09
C GLU A 636 4.20 30.31 -16.46
N THR A 637 4.87 29.48 -17.24
CA THR A 637 5.60 28.29 -16.74
C THR A 637 6.86 27.98 -17.54
N ILE A 638 7.85 27.40 -16.86
CA ILE A 638 9.07 26.86 -17.47
C ILE A 638 9.33 25.44 -16.96
N TYR A 639 9.62 24.54 -17.89
CA TYR A 639 9.84 23.11 -17.64
C TYR A 639 11.33 22.80 -17.75
N LEU A 640 11.93 22.43 -16.61
CA LEU A 640 13.38 22.36 -16.45
C LEU A 640 13.83 21.00 -15.90
N GLN A 641 15.04 20.61 -16.30
CA GLN A 641 15.74 19.41 -15.85
C GLN A 641 17.17 19.80 -15.44
N THR A 642 17.66 19.23 -14.34
CA THR A 642 19.06 19.38 -13.94
C THR A 642 19.58 18.16 -13.16
N SER A 643 20.87 18.10 -12.87
CA SER A 643 21.49 17.09 -12.01
C SER A 643 21.42 17.54 -10.55
N GLU A 644 20.82 16.71 -9.68
CA GLU A 644 20.47 17.12 -8.33
C GLU A 644 21.69 17.24 -7.41
N CYS A 645 22.65 16.32 -7.51
CA CYS A 645 23.91 16.36 -6.74
C CYS A 645 24.84 17.52 -7.11
N LYS A 646 24.61 18.17 -8.27
CA LYS A 646 25.38 19.34 -8.73
C LYS A 646 24.64 20.66 -8.47
N LEU A 647 23.43 20.61 -7.94
CA LEU A 647 22.56 21.78 -7.81
C LEU A 647 23.22 22.87 -6.93
N GLY A 648 23.71 22.49 -5.74
CA GLY A 648 24.45 23.39 -4.84
C GLY A 648 23.61 24.47 -4.15
N ILE A 649 22.28 24.42 -4.31
CA ILE A 649 21.29 25.31 -3.68
C ILE A 649 20.09 24.46 -3.20
N PRO A 650 19.37 24.85 -2.13
CA PRO A 650 18.18 24.13 -1.67
C PRO A 650 16.98 24.38 -2.60
N ILE A 651 16.22 23.33 -2.92
CA ILE A 651 14.99 23.41 -3.72
C ILE A 651 13.91 22.51 -3.08
N ASP A 652 12.69 23.02 -2.96
CA ASP A 652 11.45 22.29 -2.66
C ASP A 652 10.27 23.04 -3.31
N ILE A 653 9.10 22.41 -3.34
CA ILE A 653 7.86 22.98 -3.89
C ILE A 653 7.40 24.17 -3.02
N GLY A 654 6.97 25.24 -3.67
CA GLY A 654 6.64 26.53 -3.09
C GLY A 654 7.83 27.51 -3.05
N TYR A 655 9.07 27.04 -3.12
CA TYR A 655 10.24 27.92 -3.01
C TYR A 655 10.30 28.92 -4.16
N LEU A 656 10.67 30.16 -3.82
CA LEU A 656 11.00 31.21 -4.79
C LEU A 656 12.39 30.96 -5.36
N VAL A 657 12.51 31.10 -6.68
CA VAL A 657 13.76 30.97 -7.43
C VAL A 657 13.86 32.08 -8.47
N GLU A 658 14.97 32.79 -8.49
CA GLU A 658 15.38 33.61 -9.64
C GLU A 658 16.16 32.73 -10.61
N LEU A 659 15.72 32.71 -11.87
CA LEU A 659 16.39 32.06 -12.98
C LEU A 659 16.97 33.13 -13.91
N ILE A 660 18.28 33.07 -14.15
CA ILE A 660 18.97 33.97 -15.07
C ILE A 660 19.40 33.16 -16.28
N LYS A 661 18.85 33.49 -17.44
CA LYS A 661 18.97 32.77 -18.70
C LYS A 661 19.79 33.62 -19.68
N THR A 662 20.85 33.06 -20.24
CA THR A 662 21.54 33.68 -21.39
C THR A 662 20.70 33.40 -22.64
N VAL A 663 20.42 34.42 -23.44
CA VAL A 663 19.73 34.32 -24.72
C VAL A 663 20.60 34.95 -25.80
N ASP A 664 21.04 34.14 -26.75
CA ASP A 664 21.76 34.58 -27.95
C ASP A 664 20.78 35.39 -28.82
N VAL A 665 21.10 36.66 -29.06
CA VAL A 665 20.30 37.50 -29.97
C VAL A 665 20.82 37.28 -31.38
N GLU A 666 20.05 36.55 -32.21
CA GLU A 666 20.28 36.50 -33.65
C GLU A 666 20.19 37.93 -34.21
N SER A 667 21.34 38.51 -34.54
CA SER A 667 21.45 39.85 -35.10
C SER A 667 22.38 39.81 -36.31
N ASP A 668 21.97 40.44 -37.42
CA ASP A 668 22.72 40.43 -38.70
C ASP A 668 24.08 41.18 -38.65
N ASN A 669 24.53 41.63 -37.48
CA ASN A 669 25.85 42.22 -37.26
C ASN A 669 26.75 41.22 -36.51
N GLU A 670 28.00 41.06 -36.95
CA GLU A 670 28.99 40.07 -36.46
C GLU A 670 29.49 40.26 -35.00
N GLU A 671 28.73 40.92 -34.13
CA GLU A 671 28.96 40.94 -32.69
C GLU A 671 27.88 40.11 -31.99
N ASP A 672 28.24 38.92 -31.48
CA ASP A 672 27.37 38.05 -30.68
C ASP A 672 26.87 38.75 -29.41
N LYS A 673 25.74 39.46 -29.53
CA LYS A 673 25.09 40.13 -28.40
C LYS A 673 24.27 39.13 -27.61
N THR A 674 24.92 38.51 -26.64
CA THR A 674 24.22 37.77 -25.58
C THR A 674 23.40 38.74 -24.73
N SER A 675 22.12 38.41 -24.54
CA SER A 675 21.22 39.11 -23.62
C SER A 675 20.96 38.23 -22.39
N THR A 676 20.71 38.86 -21.24
CA THR A 676 20.42 38.16 -19.98
C THR A 676 18.98 38.42 -19.56
N GLU A 677 18.18 37.36 -19.50
CA GLU A 677 16.79 37.40 -19.07
C GLU A 677 16.68 36.92 -17.61
N HIS A 678 15.97 37.67 -16.78
CA HIS A 678 15.73 37.35 -15.37
C HIS A 678 14.26 36.93 -15.19
N LEU A 679 14.03 35.75 -14.64
CA LEU A 679 12.70 35.20 -14.39
C LEU A 679 12.56 34.92 -12.89
N LEU A 680 11.69 35.67 -12.21
CA LEU A 680 11.29 35.35 -10.83
C LEU A 680 10.17 34.31 -10.88
N CYS A 681 10.41 33.14 -10.28
CA CYS A 681 9.52 31.99 -10.34
C CYS A 681 9.23 31.41 -8.95
N SER A 682 8.14 30.64 -8.84
CA SER A 682 7.90 29.72 -7.73
C SER A 682 7.83 28.28 -8.25
N ILE A 683 8.46 27.34 -7.54
CA ILE A 683 8.44 25.92 -7.93
C ILE A 683 7.07 25.32 -7.59
N VAL A 684 6.34 24.86 -8.61
CA VAL A 684 4.98 24.30 -8.44
C VAL A 684 4.93 22.78 -8.54
N LYS A 685 5.95 22.14 -9.14
CA LYS A 685 6.07 20.69 -9.23
C LYS A 685 7.54 20.27 -9.23
N LEU A 686 7.85 19.14 -8.61
CA LEU A 686 9.18 18.55 -8.52
C LEU A 686 9.05 17.04 -8.73
N GLU A 687 9.88 16.46 -9.60
CA GLU A 687 9.94 15.01 -9.83
C GLU A 687 11.39 14.52 -9.85
N ARG A 688 11.71 13.54 -9.01
CA ARG A 688 13.02 12.86 -9.00
C ARG A 688 12.96 11.63 -9.87
N ILE A 689 13.82 11.59 -10.89
CA ILE A 689 13.94 10.46 -11.81
C ILE A 689 15.24 9.71 -11.58
N SER A 690 15.30 8.47 -12.07
CA SER A 690 16.53 7.66 -12.02
C SER A 690 17.75 8.40 -12.59
N GLN A 691 18.95 8.06 -12.10
CA GLN A 691 20.25 8.68 -12.44
C GLN A 691 20.55 10.03 -11.76
N GLY A 692 19.87 10.37 -10.66
CA GLY A 692 20.18 11.60 -9.90
C GLY A 692 19.86 12.89 -10.67
N LYS A 693 18.87 12.81 -11.57
CA LYS A 693 18.29 13.96 -12.25
C LYS A 693 16.99 14.36 -11.56
N ILE A 694 16.74 15.66 -11.54
CA ILE A 694 15.52 16.27 -11.02
C ILE A 694 14.85 17.05 -12.14
N LEU A 695 13.55 16.84 -12.31
CA LEU A 695 12.64 17.63 -13.12
C LEU A 695 11.88 18.58 -12.21
N PHE A 696 11.58 19.77 -12.67
CA PHE A 696 10.74 20.70 -11.94
C PHE A 696 10.03 21.65 -12.90
N VAL A 697 8.82 22.02 -12.49
CA VAL A 697 7.99 23.02 -13.17
C VAL A 697 7.99 24.24 -12.29
N ALA A 698 8.45 25.36 -12.83
CA ALA A 698 8.45 26.64 -12.14
C ALA A 698 7.43 27.57 -12.80
N LYS A 699 6.53 28.15 -11.99
CA LYS A 699 5.56 29.15 -12.42
C LYS A 699 6.22 30.51 -12.41
N ILE A 700 6.23 31.18 -13.55
CA ILE A 700 6.76 32.54 -13.72
C ILE A 700 5.83 33.51 -12.99
N ILE A 701 6.38 34.19 -11.98
CA ILE A 701 5.72 35.27 -11.25
C ILE A 701 5.91 36.57 -12.03
N SER A 702 7.14 36.87 -12.46
CA SER A 702 7.45 38.08 -13.20
C SER A 702 8.79 38.00 -13.94
N ARG A 703 8.92 38.79 -15.01
CA ARG A 703 10.19 39.13 -15.68
C ARG A 703 10.73 40.51 -15.27
N GLU A 704 9.97 41.26 -14.48
CA GLU A 704 10.25 42.63 -14.01
C GLU A 704 10.14 42.68 -12.48
N PHE A 705 11.28 42.63 -11.79
CA PHE A 705 11.32 42.68 -10.32
C PHE A 705 12.57 43.38 -9.80
N THR A 706 12.52 43.86 -8.57
CA THR A 706 13.67 44.44 -7.86
C THR A 706 13.59 44.21 -6.36
N ALA A 707 14.75 44.16 -5.70
CA ALA A 707 14.85 44.14 -4.25
C ALA A 707 14.62 45.53 -3.67
N ILE A 708 14.00 45.60 -2.50
CA ILE A 708 13.67 46.83 -1.77
C ILE A 708 13.82 46.65 -0.26
N GLU A 709 13.94 47.78 0.43
CA GLU A 709 13.83 47.85 1.89
C GLU A 709 12.45 48.43 2.29
N LEU A 710 11.70 47.70 3.10
CA LEU A 710 10.47 48.15 3.74
C LEU A 710 10.81 48.84 5.06
N SER A 711 10.24 50.02 5.28
CA SER A 711 10.28 50.76 6.54
C SER A 711 8.85 51.10 6.97
N ASN A 712 8.48 50.70 8.20
CA ASN A 712 7.16 50.93 8.77
C ASN A 712 7.20 52.20 9.62
N SER A 713 6.17 53.04 9.58
CA SER A 713 6.16 54.34 10.31
C SER A 713 6.32 54.22 11.83
N ASP A 714 5.92 53.06 12.36
CA ASP A 714 5.72 52.86 13.80
C ASP A 714 6.85 52.06 14.47
N ASN A 715 7.83 51.58 13.70
CA ASN A 715 8.99 50.83 14.20
C ASN A 715 10.20 51.01 13.26
N ASP A 716 11.36 51.37 13.83
CA ASP A 716 12.67 51.50 13.13
C ASP A 716 13.23 50.17 12.54
N SER A 717 12.46 49.08 12.59
CA SER A 717 12.84 47.80 11.97
C SER A 717 12.64 47.86 10.46
N THR A 718 13.74 47.88 9.70
CA THR A 718 13.70 47.64 8.26
C THR A 718 13.57 46.14 7.95
N SER A 719 12.85 45.82 6.88
CA SER A 719 12.72 44.45 6.35
C SER A 719 13.04 44.45 4.86
N GLU A 720 13.87 43.52 4.40
CA GLU A 720 14.09 43.33 2.97
C GLU A 720 12.86 42.66 2.32
N ALA A 721 12.61 42.97 1.05
CA ALA A 721 11.53 42.40 0.25
C ALA A 721 11.86 42.45 -1.25
N ILE A 722 11.05 41.79 -2.07
CA ILE A 722 11.06 41.91 -3.53
C ILE A 722 9.73 42.54 -3.96
N ILE A 723 9.79 43.49 -4.90
CA ILE A 723 8.62 43.92 -5.66
C ILE A 723 8.71 43.43 -7.10
N ALA A 724 7.59 42.98 -7.63
CA ALA A 724 7.49 42.37 -8.96
C ALA A 724 6.24 42.89 -9.70
N HIS A 725 6.28 42.95 -11.02
CA HIS A 725 5.15 43.39 -11.84
C HIS A 725 4.62 42.23 -12.71
N LYS A 726 3.30 41.96 -12.64
CA LYS A 726 2.65 40.96 -13.50
C LYS A 726 1.31 41.51 -14.01
N GLN A 727 1.17 41.66 -15.33
CA GLN A 727 -0.11 41.93 -16.00
C GLN A 727 -0.95 43.04 -15.33
N GLN A 728 -0.35 44.23 -15.13
CA GLN A 728 -0.93 45.40 -14.44
C GLN A 728 -1.07 45.30 -12.91
N GLN A 729 -0.64 44.21 -12.27
CA GLN A 729 -0.58 44.09 -10.81
C GLN A 729 0.85 44.27 -10.30
N SER A 730 1.01 45.07 -9.26
CA SER A 730 2.26 45.21 -8.50
C SER A 730 2.21 44.30 -7.27
N LEU A 731 3.20 43.41 -7.17
CA LEU A 731 3.30 42.34 -6.18
C LEU A 731 4.43 42.62 -5.20
N LEU A 732 4.17 42.47 -3.90
CA LEU A 732 5.14 42.56 -2.81
C LEU A 732 5.39 41.16 -2.23
N ILE A 733 6.66 40.79 -2.09
CA ILE A 733 7.12 39.45 -1.73
C ILE A 733 8.12 39.50 -0.57
N ARG A 734 7.95 38.66 0.46
CA ARG A 734 8.74 38.68 1.72
C ARG A 734 8.82 37.31 2.41
N ASP A 735 9.80 37.14 3.31
CA ASP A 735 10.11 35.87 4.02
C ASP A 735 9.19 35.52 5.22
N SER A 736 8.22 36.39 5.56
CA SER A 736 7.27 36.30 6.69
C SER A 736 7.91 36.37 8.11
N GLN A 737 7.30 36.96 9.13
CA GLN A 737 6.00 36.59 9.71
C GLN A 737 4.99 37.74 9.84
N ALA A 738 5.43 39.00 9.76
CA ALA A 738 4.54 40.15 9.88
C ALA A 738 3.62 40.23 8.66
N VAL A 739 2.30 40.23 8.86
CA VAL A 739 1.32 40.48 7.79
C VAL A 739 1.04 41.98 7.76
N HIS A 740 1.27 42.63 6.62
CA HIS A 740 0.68 43.95 6.40
C HIS A 740 -0.81 43.76 6.13
N HIS A 741 -1.63 44.42 6.95
CA HIS A 741 -3.09 44.40 6.79
C HIS A 741 -3.49 45.18 5.52
N SER A 742 -4.69 44.90 4.98
CA SER A 742 -5.23 45.71 3.88
C SER A 742 -5.31 47.17 4.31
N GLN A 743 -4.94 48.08 3.41
CA GLN A 743 -4.79 49.53 3.64
C GLN A 743 -3.65 49.94 4.60
N GLN A 744 -2.86 49.01 5.15
CA GLN A 744 -1.65 49.40 5.88
C GLN A 744 -0.66 50.03 4.89
N THR A 745 -0.19 51.22 5.26
CA THR A 745 0.81 51.97 4.49
C THR A 745 2.22 51.59 4.95
N THR A 746 3.16 51.49 4.02
CA THR A 746 4.56 51.20 4.31
C THR A 746 5.44 51.98 3.33
N THR A 747 6.59 52.47 3.79
CA THR A 747 7.52 53.19 2.92
C THR A 747 8.53 52.20 2.35
N ILE A 748 8.55 52.07 1.02
CA ILE A 748 9.58 51.32 0.30
C ILE A 748 10.75 52.26 -0.03
N THR A 749 11.96 51.76 0.16
CA THR A 749 13.20 52.39 -0.30
C THR A 749 13.81 51.50 -1.38
N PHE A 750 14.06 52.10 -2.55
CA PHE A 750 14.68 51.43 -3.70
C PHE A 750 16.22 51.46 -3.60
N PRO A 751 16.95 50.59 -4.33
CA PRO A 751 18.42 50.57 -4.36
C PRO A 751 19.07 51.90 -4.81
N ASN A 752 18.31 52.76 -5.50
CA ASN A 752 18.72 54.12 -5.90
C ASN A 752 18.40 55.21 -4.85
N GLN A 753 18.02 54.82 -3.61
CA GLN A 753 17.60 55.70 -2.51
C GLN A 753 16.30 56.49 -2.75
N GLN A 754 15.58 56.26 -3.86
CA GLN A 754 14.22 56.78 -4.01
C GLN A 754 13.29 56.09 -3.01
N LYS A 755 12.31 56.85 -2.52
CA LYS A 755 11.30 56.36 -1.58
C LYS A 755 9.90 56.54 -2.16
N ALA A 756 9.04 55.56 -1.95
CA ALA A 756 7.62 55.65 -2.28
C ALA A 756 6.79 55.09 -1.11
N VAL A 757 5.56 55.56 -0.97
CA VAL A 757 4.60 54.99 -0.01
C VAL A 757 3.71 54.03 -0.78
N ILE A 758 3.57 52.82 -0.27
CA ILE A 758 2.65 51.81 -0.79
C ILE A 758 1.57 51.52 0.23
N ALA A 759 0.37 51.19 -0.24
CA ALA A 759 -0.68 50.57 0.55
C ALA A 759 -0.89 49.12 0.07
N VAL A 760 -1.03 48.19 1.00
CA VAL A 760 -1.38 46.81 0.64
C VAL A 760 -2.86 46.73 0.26
N ALA A 761 -3.13 46.45 -1.01
CA ALA A 761 -4.47 46.34 -1.56
C ALA A 761 -5.09 44.96 -1.26
N GLY A 762 -4.30 43.89 -1.28
CA GLY A 762 -4.79 42.53 -1.04
C GLY A 762 -3.73 41.44 -1.10
N LEU A 763 -4.16 40.20 -1.34
CA LEU A 763 -3.32 39.03 -1.62
C LEU A 763 -3.49 38.64 -3.09
N SER A 764 -2.42 38.26 -3.80
CA SER A 764 -2.53 37.82 -5.20
C SER A 764 -2.72 36.31 -5.33
N ASP A 765 -2.33 35.53 -4.31
CA ASP A 765 -2.55 34.09 -4.22
C ASP A 765 -2.89 33.72 -2.76
N SER A 766 -3.20 32.44 -2.56
CA SER A 766 -3.39 31.77 -1.28
C SER A 766 -2.17 31.80 -0.33
N SER A 767 -0.97 32.14 -0.81
CA SER A 767 0.21 32.37 0.03
C SER A 767 0.24 33.82 0.55
N ARG A 768 0.49 33.99 1.86
CA ARG A 768 0.61 35.32 2.50
C ARG A 768 1.92 36.05 2.15
N GLU A 769 2.79 35.37 1.42
CA GLU A 769 4.06 35.86 0.89
C GLU A 769 3.84 36.76 -0.33
N LEU A 770 2.76 36.59 -1.10
CA LEU A 770 2.47 37.35 -2.32
C LEU A 770 1.30 38.32 -2.10
N GLN A 771 1.60 39.59 -1.85
CA GLN A 771 0.61 40.65 -1.63
C GLN A 771 0.47 41.58 -2.85
N ILE A 772 -0.74 42.03 -3.16
CA ILE A 772 -0.96 43.11 -4.14
C ILE A 772 -0.80 44.45 -3.41
N PHE A 773 -0.05 45.39 -3.98
CA PHE A 773 0.07 46.75 -3.47
C PHE A 773 -0.32 47.80 -4.52
N SER A 774 -0.67 48.98 -4.02
CA SER A 774 -0.85 50.20 -4.82
C SER A 774 0.10 51.27 -4.32
N LEU A 775 0.74 52.00 -5.25
CA LEU A 775 1.42 53.26 -4.94
C LEU A 775 0.38 54.31 -4.50
N LEU A 776 0.73 55.14 -3.52
CA LEU A 776 -0.07 56.28 -3.03
C LEU A 776 0.46 57.62 -3.55
#